data_AF-A0A938GUQ8-F1
#
_entry.id   AF-A0A938GUQ8-F1
#
_cell.length_a   1.000
_cell.length_b   1.000
_cell.length_c   1.000
_cell.angle_alpha   90.00
_cell.angle_beta   90.00
_cell.angle_gamma   90.00
#
_symmetry.space_group_name_H-M   'P 1'
#
loop_
_entity.id
_entity.type
_entity.pdbx_description
1 polymer ?
#
loop_
_entity_poly.entity_id
_entity_poly.type
_entity_poly.pdbx_seq_one_letter_code
_entity_poly.pdbx_strand_id
1 'polypeptide(L)'
;MNPPRPIIASRRTFLATAGLASAYLAASPVKTLAAAPARRRFSVSLLSASPEVFDLISWRLWDPLVLAVGIPDIRAQAARECDLLLVTDRLGEHRQAAKAQPAGAYEEGTRGVTGTSLADVLTALPGARGVIAVQPAALGEPLSEAVAKRCGVAFKQWHPETPSSSHLTDHPLNALLRSLGRRPDHAHVTFDWHPEVTAPPASVVTRLASGAPDIVLQGRACFIASNLFSDLAAYGRHPDYWSHEATLAALLANLVRTALGETPATVSNRQAYDEARMAFYGYAFARKFVTDLQALKQNSQSPEGPLAAADDLVARAADRLLAGDVAAMRGGLREAGEHLIAIRQSLTPVKPYFVRGWHGGLLTNRKVGSEIVGYAEWGWPSFSMRWAEDRLRAAETQKTPTVNQVCGQTWDVIASFGLTELNRWKKASAAGLVETVKGMYSDAYLEVLGTESNLRQFEYGIKALALMGGESHTFALAYDDFALHPQLPQILRGYGFKRAVLRCGNPGVVVGVDKETLLWRGLDGALIPAVPKYRSVPVAIIGSGPTGGPNGGVNTMARTLVAAEKAGFRTVLAGGIQDHTMNMHGEYEWEAFNAMAHVQASPVTFAGYFAAVPPPNEARYFTADEMVGRPWAWCGFGSLNQMAREDRQLERLLVNAEKFATLASASGRPYPADLFEQAWKNLLSSQDHFVYGCGGAQNPEGYHVGGLEEPFMPDYPGPRTPISTEASGRAWKTQVEDVAREELDGALHHLLIREARPTATAETQVVVYNPHNWDRTGEVQCWLHGLAAPGLAVTDGEREWPATVLERHQDAGGERLLLSFQASAPSLGYRAYAIQPRAATAAPPARPADAPPVLENRYLRAVFDSQTGGLTSLVEKSGGVELLRQGEQACFLCTYPPVDTAKATARIEWERADPVASSLRISGQLGRSSYQLRVLLAHDSPVLELQLDIDYGRGAIFGYKGQPGTLLRYVLPFAAGAVRRLNLPFGVYESKTDSPVALDFAELAYTDHGVALLNDGVPGLHFAQDDVAILISDGFPPLRGVHHYRFGLLPHRGDWR
;
A
#
# COMPACT_ATOMS: atom_id res chain seq x y z
N MET A 1 -41.67 -7.34 -13.48
CA MET A 1 -41.85 -8.54 -12.63
C MET A 1 -41.27 -9.74 -13.37
N ASN A 2 -40.06 -10.13 -12.98
CA ASN A 2 -39.49 -11.47 -13.10
C ASN A 2 -38.37 -11.48 -12.05
N PRO A 3 -38.40 -12.36 -11.04
CA PRO A 3 -37.33 -12.37 -10.04
C PRO A 3 -36.05 -12.91 -10.69
N PRO A 4 -34.87 -12.32 -10.41
CA PRO A 4 -33.60 -12.93 -10.82
C PRO A 4 -33.47 -14.29 -10.11
N ARG A 5 -33.19 -15.34 -10.90
CA ARG A 5 -32.92 -16.69 -10.39
C ARG A 5 -31.74 -16.64 -9.40
N PRO A 6 -31.79 -17.36 -8.27
CA PRO A 6 -30.64 -17.47 -7.39
C PRO A 6 -29.60 -18.40 -8.05
N ILE A 7 -28.55 -17.83 -8.63
CA ILE A 7 -27.33 -18.57 -8.94
C ILE A 7 -26.56 -18.71 -7.62
N ILE A 8 -27.04 -19.60 -6.74
CA ILE A 8 -26.37 -19.99 -5.50
C ILE A 8 -26.39 -21.51 -5.45
N ALA A 9 -25.43 -22.15 -6.12
CA ALA A 9 -25.23 -23.59 -5.97
C ALA A 9 -23.75 -24.02 -5.90
N SER A 10 -22.78 -23.22 -6.35
CA SER A 10 -21.37 -23.65 -6.38
C SER A 10 -20.52 -23.19 -5.17
N ARG A 11 -20.91 -22.13 -4.44
CA ARG A 11 -20.06 -21.57 -3.35
C ARG A 11 -20.18 -22.28 -1.99
N ARG A 12 -21.29 -22.97 -1.70
CA ARG A 12 -21.46 -23.69 -0.42
C ARG A 12 -20.53 -24.90 -0.28
N THR A 13 -20.09 -25.48 -1.38
CA THR A 13 -19.24 -26.68 -1.38
C THR A 13 -17.78 -26.35 -1.02
N PHE A 14 -17.33 -25.12 -1.31
CA PHE A 14 -15.94 -24.69 -1.13
C PHE A 14 -15.58 -24.32 0.32
N LEU A 15 -16.47 -23.57 1.00
CA LEU A 15 -16.29 -23.22 2.43
C LEU A 15 -16.37 -24.46 3.34
N ALA A 16 -17.07 -25.50 2.90
CA ALA A 16 -17.06 -26.79 3.59
C ALA A 16 -15.68 -27.44 3.48
N THR A 17 -15.09 -27.59 2.29
CA THR A 17 -13.82 -28.30 2.13
C THR A 17 -12.60 -27.59 2.74
N ALA A 18 -12.51 -26.25 2.67
CA ALA A 18 -11.39 -25.49 3.26
C ALA A 18 -11.55 -25.24 4.78
N GLY A 19 -12.79 -25.01 5.24
CA GLY A 19 -13.10 -24.90 6.67
C GLY A 19 -12.86 -26.21 7.42
N LEU A 20 -12.97 -27.33 6.74
CA LEU A 20 -12.75 -28.64 7.33
C LEU A 20 -11.26 -28.89 7.60
N ALA A 21 -10.34 -28.65 6.65
CA ALA A 21 -8.90 -28.97 6.69
C ALA A 21 -8.13 -28.65 8.00
N SER A 22 -8.50 -27.60 8.73
CA SER A 22 -7.81 -27.18 9.97
C SER A 22 -8.65 -27.35 11.26
N ALA A 23 -9.98 -27.51 11.18
CA ALA A 23 -10.76 -28.13 12.27
C ALA A 23 -10.37 -29.60 12.53
N TYR A 24 -9.69 -30.25 11.58
CA TYR A 24 -9.19 -31.62 11.69
C TYR A 24 -8.28 -31.85 12.90
N LEU A 25 -7.55 -30.84 13.39
CA LEU A 25 -6.56 -31.00 14.47
C LEU A 25 -7.01 -30.43 15.83
N ALA A 26 -8.30 -30.14 16.08
CA ALA A 26 -8.75 -29.70 17.40
C ALA A 26 -9.80 -30.64 18.01
N ALA A 27 -9.57 -31.03 19.27
CA ALA A 27 -10.46 -31.75 20.19
C ALA A 27 -10.63 -33.27 20.01
N SER A 28 -9.59 -34.04 20.38
CA SER A 28 -9.68 -35.20 21.29
C SER A 28 -8.29 -35.78 21.56
N PRO A 29 -8.02 -36.36 22.75
CA PRO A 29 -6.81 -37.14 22.98
C PRO A 29 -6.89 -38.41 22.13
N VAL A 30 -6.01 -38.55 21.12
CA VAL A 30 -5.99 -39.74 20.26
C VAL A 30 -4.99 -40.74 20.83
N LYS A 31 -5.41 -42.00 20.90
CA LYS A 31 -4.52 -43.14 21.20
C LYS A 31 -3.40 -43.18 20.16
N THR A 32 -2.16 -43.26 20.62
CA THR A 32 -0.96 -43.44 19.79
C THR A 32 -1.20 -44.51 18.72
N LEU A 33 -0.88 -44.22 17.46
CA LEU A 33 -0.92 -45.23 16.40
C LEU A 33 0.11 -46.31 16.77
N ALA A 34 -0.35 -47.55 17.00
CA ALA A 34 0.52 -48.66 17.39
C ALA A 34 1.67 -48.87 16.38
N ALA A 35 2.86 -49.21 16.88
CA ALA A 35 4.04 -49.45 16.06
C ALA A 35 3.79 -50.57 15.03
N ALA A 36 3.98 -50.25 13.75
CA ALA A 36 3.88 -51.16 12.61
C ALA A 36 5.20 -51.09 11.80
N PRO A 37 5.53 -52.10 10.97
CA PRO A 37 6.75 -52.08 10.16
C PRO A 37 6.78 -50.86 9.22
N ALA A 38 8.00 -50.37 8.94
CA ALA A 38 8.25 -49.22 8.07
C ALA A 38 7.61 -49.41 6.68
N ARG A 39 7.02 -48.35 6.14
CA ARG A 39 6.38 -48.39 4.81
C ARG A 39 7.44 -48.54 3.72
N ARG A 40 7.06 -49.23 2.64
CA ARG A 40 7.87 -49.28 1.41
C ARG A 40 8.07 -47.85 0.88
N ARG A 41 9.31 -47.48 0.59
CA ARG A 41 9.67 -46.25 -0.14
C ARG A 41 9.83 -46.56 -1.62
N PHE A 42 9.52 -45.57 -2.46
CA PHE A 42 9.76 -45.67 -3.90
C PHE A 42 10.45 -44.39 -4.40
N SER A 43 11.45 -44.54 -5.26
CA SER A 43 12.23 -43.41 -5.75
C SER A 43 11.52 -42.71 -6.92
N VAL A 44 11.40 -41.39 -6.83
CA VAL A 44 10.81 -40.55 -7.87
C VAL A 44 11.88 -39.59 -8.39
N SER A 45 12.17 -39.67 -9.69
CA SER A 45 13.02 -38.69 -10.36
C SER A 45 12.14 -37.71 -11.12
N LEU A 46 12.21 -36.44 -10.72
CA LEU A 46 11.46 -35.36 -11.38
C LEU A 46 12.41 -34.51 -12.23
N LEU A 47 12.24 -34.62 -13.54
CA LEU A 47 12.92 -33.83 -14.55
C LEU A 47 12.02 -32.66 -14.92
N SER A 48 12.14 -31.57 -14.16
CA SER A 48 11.43 -30.34 -14.43
C SER A 48 12.37 -29.21 -14.81
N ALA A 49 11.88 -28.36 -15.72
CA ALA A 49 12.60 -27.22 -16.22
C ALA A 49 12.44 -25.93 -15.38
N SER A 50 11.47 -25.89 -14.45
CA SER A 50 11.26 -24.76 -13.53
C SER A 50 11.12 -25.24 -12.08
N PRO A 51 11.73 -24.55 -11.10
CA PRO A 51 11.58 -24.87 -9.67
C PRO A 51 10.13 -24.83 -9.15
N GLU A 52 9.28 -23.96 -9.70
CA GLU A 52 7.89 -23.77 -9.28
C GLU A 52 7.03 -25.00 -9.62
N VAL A 53 7.23 -25.54 -10.84
CA VAL A 53 6.55 -26.76 -11.29
C VAL A 53 7.06 -27.96 -10.50
N PHE A 54 8.36 -28.01 -10.19
CA PHE A 54 8.94 -29.05 -9.34
C PHE A 54 8.24 -29.11 -7.97
N ASP A 55 8.07 -27.96 -7.31
CA ASP A 55 7.45 -27.90 -5.99
C ASP A 55 5.96 -28.29 -6.04
N LEU A 56 5.19 -27.78 -7.01
CA LEU A 56 3.77 -28.12 -7.17
C LEU A 56 3.56 -29.63 -7.36
N ILE A 57 4.35 -30.26 -8.23
CA ILE A 57 4.28 -31.71 -8.47
C ILE A 57 4.68 -32.48 -7.22
N SER A 58 5.77 -32.05 -6.57
CA SER A 58 6.32 -32.75 -5.41
C SER A 58 5.30 -32.90 -4.30
N TRP A 59 4.48 -31.88 -4.04
CA TRP A 59 3.50 -31.93 -2.95
C TRP A 59 2.28 -32.77 -3.30
N ARG A 60 1.88 -32.82 -4.58
CA ARG A 60 0.77 -33.68 -5.04
C ARG A 60 1.09 -35.17 -4.94
N LEU A 61 2.36 -35.55 -4.94
CA LEU A 61 2.77 -36.94 -4.70
C LEU A 61 2.51 -37.40 -3.25
N TRP A 62 2.18 -36.48 -2.34
CA TRP A 62 1.75 -36.80 -0.98
C TRP A 62 0.23 -37.02 -0.86
N ASP A 63 -0.46 -37.18 -1.98
CA ASP A 63 -1.88 -37.56 -1.99
C ASP A 63 -2.10 -38.89 -1.23
N PRO A 64 -3.17 -39.04 -0.43
CA PRO A 64 -3.44 -40.28 0.30
C PRO A 64 -3.49 -41.53 -0.59
N LEU A 65 -3.97 -41.41 -1.84
CA LEU A 65 -3.99 -42.52 -2.79
C LEU A 65 -2.60 -42.95 -3.25
N VAL A 66 -1.63 -42.02 -3.30
CA VAL A 66 -0.23 -42.32 -3.61
C VAL A 66 0.48 -42.88 -2.37
N LEU A 67 0.27 -42.29 -1.20
CA LEU A 67 0.82 -42.76 0.08
C LEU A 67 0.40 -44.20 0.42
N ALA A 68 -0.78 -44.62 -0.04
CA ALA A 68 -1.25 -46.00 0.06
C ALA A 68 -0.43 -47.01 -0.76
N VAL A 69 0.36 -46.57 -1.74
CA VAL A 69 1.34 -47.40 -2.46
C VAL A 69 2.67 -47.43 -1.71
N GLY A 70 3.13 -46.27 -1.23
CA GLY A 70 4.38 -46.13 -0.50
C GLY A 70 4.73 -44.67 -0.25
N ILE A 71 5.86 -44.43 0.40
CA ILE A 71 6.36 -43.07 0.65
C ILE A 71 7.25 -42.64 -0.52
N PRO A 72 6.96 -41.52 -1.20
CA PRO A 72 7.78 -41.04 -2.31
C PRO A 72 9.11 -40.45 -1.80
N ASP A 73 10.23 -40.91 -2.38
CA ASP A 73 11.55 -40.27 -2.24
C ASP A 73 11.83 -39.45 -3.51
N ILE A 74 11.52 -38.16 -3.46
CA ILE A 74 11.51 -37.26 -4.63
C ILE A 74 12.87 -36.57 -4.78
N ARG A 75 13.50 -36.73 -5.95
CA ARG A 75 14.81 -36.16 -6.25
C ARG A 75 14.76 -35.36 -7.55
N ALA A 76 15.43 -34.21 -7.55
CA ALA A 76 15.66 -33.43 -8.76
C ALA A 76 16.78 -34.07 -9.61
N GLN A 77 16.54 -34.24 -10.90
CA GLN A 77 17.59 -34.53 -11.91
C GLN A 77 18.45 -35.81 -11.67
N ALA A 78 17.94 -36.80 -10.93
CA ALA A 78 18.64 -38.06 -10.70
C ALA A 78 18.24 -39.11 -11.75
N ALA A 79 18.97 -39.18 -12.87
CA ALA A 79 18.58 -39.94 -14.06
C ALA A 79 18.99 -41.44 -14.06
N ARG A 80 19.12 -42.13 -12.92
CA ARG A 80 19.49 -43.57 -12.91
C ARG A 80 18.66 -44.39 -11.93
N GLU A 81 18.07 -45.48 -12.43
CA GLU A 81 17.27 -46.50 -11.73
C GLU A 81 16.28 -45.92 -10.69
N CYS A 82 15.10 -45.49 -11.16
CA CYS A 82 14.02 -45.00 -10.30
C CYS A 82 12.74 -45.83 -10.42
N ASP A 83 11.90 -45.84 -9.39
CA ASP A 83 10.59 -46.49 -9.48
C ASP A 83 9.63 -45.67 -10.37
N LEU A 84 9.75 -44.34 -10.37
CA LEU A 84 8.95 -43.42 -11.19
C LEU A 84 9.80 -42.29 -11.78
N LEU A 85 9.73 -42.13 -13.10
CA LEU A 85 10.32 -40.99 -13.82
C LEU A 85 9.22 -40.02 -14.27
N LEU A 86 9.29 -38.77 -13.81
CA LEU A 86 8.40 -37.68 -14.22
C LEU A 86 9.17 -36.71 -15.12
N VAL A 87 8.67 -36.47 -16.33
CA VAL A 87 9.33 -35.64 -17.34
C VAL A 87 8.42 -34.48 -17.75
N THR A 88 8.92 -33.26 -17.68
CA THR A 88 8.19 -32.04 -18.12
C THR A 88 9.11 -31.13 -18.94
N ASP A 89 8.66 -30.59 -20.08
CA ASP A 89 9.47 -29.68 -20.92
C ASP A 89 9.47 -28.20 -20.40
N ARG A 90 10.39 -27.35 -20.89
CA ARG A 90 10.56 -25.91 -20.48
C ARG A 90 9.28 -25.09 -20.69
N LEU A 91 8.75 -24.54 -19.60
CA LEU A 91 7.49 -23.80 -19.58
C LEU A 91 7.61 -22.26 -19.64
N GLY A 92 8.81 -21.68 -19.62
CA GLY A 92 8.95 -20.26 -19.22
C GLY A 92 9.64 -19.27 -20.17
N GLU A 93 10.67 -19.66 -20.93
CA GLU A 93 11.61 -18.64 -21.44
C GLU A 93 11.22 -17.99 -22.78
N HIS A 94 10.33 -18.60 -23.57
CA HIS A 94 9.96 -18.02 -24.88
C HIS A 94 8.91 -16.89 -24.81
N ARG A 95 8.17 -16.73 -23.70
CA ARG A 95 7.10 -15.72 -23.60
C ARG A 95 7.57 -14.34 -23.12
N GLN A 96 8.58 -14.27 -22.24
CA GLN A 96 9.12 -12.95 -21.81
C GLN A 96 10.06 -12.34 -22.86
N ALA A 97 10.85 -13.15 -23.56
CA ALA A 97 11.77 -12.67 -24.60
C ALA A 97 11.08 -12.08 -25.84
N ALA A 98 9.82 -12.45 -26.11
CA ALA A 98 9.13 -12.04 -27.35
C ALA A 98 8.18 -10.84 -27.19
N LYS A 99 7.82 -10.42 -25.97
CA LYS A 99 6.79 -9.37 -25.77
C LYS A 99 7.18 -8.19 -24.89
N ALA A 100 8.33 -8.21 -24.19
CA ALA A 100 8.71 -7.07 -23.36
C ALA A 100 10.23 -6.85 -23.30
N GLN A 101 10.71 -5.83 -24.02
CA GLN A 101 11.83 -4.91 -23.72
C GLN A 101 12.72 -4.58 -24.93
N PRO A 102 13.28 -3.35 -25.00
CA PRO A 102 14.17 -2.93 -26.08
C PRO A 102 15.49 -3.72 -26.05
N ALA A 103 16.05 -3.94 -27.23
CA ALA A 103 17.35 -4.60 -27.41
C ALA A 103 18.45 -3.87 -26.61
N GLY A 104 19.00 -4.50 -25.55
CA GLY A 104 20.18 -3.95 -24.88
C GLY A 104 20.48 -4.37 -23.44
N ALA A 105 19.65 -5.14 -22.72
CA ALA A 105 19.91 -5.47 -21.32
C ALA A 105 19.76 -6.97 -21.03
N TYR A 106 20.80 -7.75 -21.31
CA TYR A 106 20.99 -9.10 -20.74
C TYR A 106 22.49 -9.42 -20.65
N GLU A 107 23.15 -8.88 -19.63
CA GLU A 107 24.28 -9.55 -18.99
C GLU A 107 24.08 -9.39 -17.47
N GLU A 108 24.36 -10.45 -16.72
CA GLU A 108 24.21 -10.60 -15.26
C GLU A 108 22.81 -11.02 -14.72
N GLY A 109 22.63 -12.34 -14.56
CA GLY A 109 21.62 -12.86 -13.62
C GLY A 109 21.21 -14.32 -13.80
N THR A 110 21.28 -14.87 -15.01
CA THR A 110 20.96 -16.28 -15.27
C THR A 110 22.16 -17.18 -14.97
N ARG A 111 22.51 -17.32 -13.69
CA ARG A 111 23.36 -18.45 -13.26
C ARG A 111 22.60 -19.73 -13.59
N GLY A 112 23.10 -20.44 -14.59
CA GLY A 112 22.46 -21.62 -15.16
C GLY A 112 22.16 -22.71 -14.15
N VAL A 113 20.97 -23.28 -14.26
CA VAL A 113 20.75 -24.68 -13.89
C VAL A 113 21.08 -25.50 -15.14
N THR A 114 22.34 -25.92 -15.21
CA THR A 114 22.83 -26.96 -16.11
C THR A 114 22.18 -28.30 -15.80
N GLY A 115 21.99 -29.18 -16.80
CA GLY A 115 22.41 -30.57 -16.58
C GLY A 115 21.43 -31.73 -16.76
N THR A 116 20.58 -31.78 -17.80
CA THR A 116 20.13 -33.10 -18.28
C THR A 116 20.01 -33.09 -19.80
N SER A 117 20.90 -33.81 -20.48
CA SER A 117 20.81 -33.96 -21.94
C SER A 117 19.70 -34.95 -22.30
N LEU A 118 19.12 -34.83 -23.50
CA LEU A 118 18.19 -35.84 -24.03
C LEU A 118 18.78 -37.27 -23.94
N ALA A 119 20.09 -37.39 -24.17
CA ALA A 119 20.82 -38.65 -24.06
C ALA A 119 20.78 -39.22 -22.63
N ASP A 120 20.88 -38.39 -21.59
CA ASP A 120 20.84 -38.84 -20.20
C ASP A 120 19.47 -39.42 -19.84
N VAL A 121 18.39 -38.77 -20.29
CA VAL A 121 17.02 -39.25 -20.04
C VAL A 121 16.72 -40.51 -20.82
N LEU A 122 17.12 -40.58 -22.10
CA LEU A 122 16.95 -41.79 -22.90
C LEU A 122 17.74 -42.98 -22.36
N THR A 123 18.86 -42.72 -21.67
CA THR A 123 19.66 -43.74 -20.96
C THR A 123 19.03 -44.17 -19.64
N ALA A 124 18.30 -43.26 -18.97
CA ALA A 124 17.56 -43.54 -17.73
C ALA A 124 16.31 -44.42 -17.95
N LEU A 125 15.64 -44.24 -19.10
CA LEU A 125 14.34 -44.84 -19.41
C LEU A 125 14.27 -46.37 -19.19
N PRO A 126 15.24 -47.19 -19.64
CA PRO A 126 15.17 -48.65 -19.45
C PRO A 126 15.22 -49.07 -17.97
N GLY A 127 15.78 -48.23 -17.09
CA GLY A 127 15.87 -48.48 -15.65
C GLY A 127 14.70 -47.94 -14.83
N ALA A 128 13.79 -47.16 -15.43
CA ALA A 128 12.61 -46.64 -14.75
C ALA A 128 11.49 -47.70 -14.74
N ARG A 129 10.88 -47.96 -13.59
CA ARG A 129 9.76 -48.94 -13.50
C ARG A 129 8.43 -48.38 -13.98
N GLY A 130 8.25 -47.06 -13.93
CA GLY A 130 7.11 -46.32 -14.46
C GLY A 130 7.53 -44.96 -14.99
N VAL A 131 6.80 -44.43 -15.98
CA VAL A 131 7.14 -43.15 -16.65
C VAL A 131 5.87 -42.30 -16.78
N ILE A 132 5.97 -41.01 -16.46
CA ILE A 132 4.94 -40.01 -16.79
C ILE A 132 5.64 -38.86 -17.52
N ALA A 133 5.26 -38.63 -18.77
CA ALA A 133 5.77 -37.53 -19.58
C ALA A 133 4.66 -36.52 -19.88
N VAL A 134 4.94 -35.24 -19.67
CA VAL A 134 3.98 -34.14 -19.74
C VAL A 134 4.44 -33.07 -20.73
N GLN A 135 3.59 -32.83 -21.74
CA GLN A 135 3.66 -31.86 -22.85
C GLN A 135 5.02 -31.72 -23.55
N PRO A 136 5.13 -32.02 -24.87
CA PRO A 136 6.31 -31.70 -25.67
C PRO A 136 6.39 -30.20 -26.04
N ALA A 137 7.61 -29.70 -26.31
CA ALA A 137 7.83 -28.36 -26.89
C ALA A 137 7.68 -28.35 -28.43
N ALA A 138 7.14 -27.27 -29.00
CA ALA A 138 6.93 -27.12 -30.45
C ALA A 138 8.21 -26.76 -31.25
N LEU A 139 9.33 -26.42 -30.59
CA LEU A 139 10.57 -25.93 -31.21
C LEU A 139 11.80 -26.67 -30.63
N GLY A 140 12.39 -27.62 -31.37
CA GLY A 140 13.59 -28.39 -31.00
C GLY A 140 13.34 -29.91 -30.88
N GLU A 141 14.35 -30.72 -30.53
CA GLU A 141 14.16 -32.14 -30.15
C GLU A 141 13.46 -32.20 -28.78
N PRO A 142 12.14 -32.48 -28.70
CA PRO A 142 11.41 -32.38 -27.44
C PRO A 142 11.67 -33.64 -26.64
N LEU A 143 12.14 -33.46 -25.42
CA LEU A 143 12.46 -34.55 -24.51
C LEU A 143 11.27 -35.50 -24.32
N SER A 144 10.09 -34.93 -24.10
CA SER A 144 8.84 -35.67 -23.96
C SER A 144 8.44 -36.41 -25.24
N GLU A 145 8.79 -35.90 -26.43
CA GLU A 145 8.51 -36.57 -27.71
C GLU A 145 9.37 -37.81 -27.92
N ALA A 146 10.66 -37.70 -27.63
CA ALA A 146 11.58 -38.83 -27.73
C ALA A 146 11.23 -39.96 -26.74
N VAL A 147 10.81 -39.59 -25.53
CA VAL A 147 10.31 -40.54 -24.50
C VAL A 147 9.03 -41.23 -24.98
N ALA A 148 8.09 -40.50 -25.58
CA ALA A 148 6.84 -41.10 -26.08
C ALA A 148 7.07 -42.07 -27.22
N LYS A 149 7.93 -41.70 -28.17
CA LYS A 149 8.32 -42.58 -29.29
C LYS A 149 8.90 -43.90 -28.79
N ARG A 150 9.72 -43.86 -27.73
CA ARG A 150 10.31 -45.06 -27.10
C ARG A 150 9.27 -45.96 -26.43
N CYS A 151 8.14 -45.39 -26.02
CA CYS A 151 7.04 -46.09 -25.37
C CYS A 151 5.87 -46.42 -26.32
N GLY A 152 6.07 -46.30 -27.64
CA GLY A 152 5.06 -46.68 -28.64
C GLY A 152 3.97 -45.63 -28.87
N VAL A 153 4.20 -44.36 -28.50
CA VAL A 153 3.32 -43.24 -28.75
C VAL A 153 3.93 -42.32 -29.81
N ALA A 154 3.18 -41.99 -30.86
CA ALA A 154 3.66 -41.16 -31.97
C ALA A 154 2.90 -39.84 -32.07
N PHE A 155 3.65 -38.76 -32.27
CA PHE A 155 3.14 -37.43 -32.58
C PHE A 155 2.96 -37.27 -34.09
N LYS A 156 1.80 -36.76 -34.51
CA LYS A 156 1.45 -36.61 -35.92
C LYS A 156 1.67 -35.20 -36.44
N GLN A 157 1.12 -34.22 -35.73
CA GLN A 157 1.11 -32.83 -36.14
C GLN A 157 0.87 -31.91 -34.94
N TRP A 158 1.24 -30.65 -35.06
CA TRP A 158 0.96 -29.62 -34.07
C TRP A 158 -0.18 -28.74 -34.56
N HIS A 159 -1.18 -28.56 -33.72
CA HIS A 159 -2.32 -27.68 -33.98
C HIS A 159 -2.06 -26.33 -33.33
N PRO A 160 -2.28 -25.19 -34.03
CA PRO A 160 -2.33 -23.90 -33.37
C PRO A 160 -3.56 -23.88 -32.47
N GLU A 161 -3.39 -23.53 -31.20
CA GLU A 161 -4.44 -23.50 -30.16
C GLU A 161 -4.76 -24.83 -29.47
N THR A 162 -4.48 -24.90 -28.16
CA THR A 162 -4.98 -25.97 -27.29
C THR A 162 -6.46 -25.72 -26.95
N PRO A 163 -7.36 -26.70 -27.15
CA PRO A 163 -8.76 -26.56 -26.72
C PRO A 163 -8.90 -26.22 -25.24
N SER A 164 -9.97 -25.51 -24.88
CA SER A 164 -10.18 -25.01 -23.52
C SER A 164 -10.50 -26.08 -22.47
N SER A 165 -10.68 -27.35 -22.86
CA SER A 165 -10.92 -28.45 -21.93
C SER A 165 -10.66 -29.84 -22.51
N SER A 166 -10.52 -30.80 -21.60
CA SER A 166 -10.41 -32.24 -21.83
C SER A 166 -11.52 -33.01 -21.11
N HIS A 167 -11.99 -34.07 -21.74
CA HIS A 167 -13.05 -34.97 -21.25
C HIS A 167 -12.53 -36.40 -21.06
N LEU A 168 -12.89 -37.04 -19.96
CA LEU A 168 -12.64 -38.45 -19.68
C LEU A 168 -13.40 -39.34 -20.68
N THR A 169 -12.69 -40.26 -21.33
CA THR A 169 -13.24 -41.22 -22.30
C THR A 169 -13.85 -42.45 -21.60
N ASP A 170 -14.32 -43.45 -22.35
CA ASP A 170 -14.80 -44.73 -21.79
C ASP A 170 -13.69 -45.63 -21.17
N HIS A 171 -12.51 -45.08 -20.91
CA HIS A 171 -11.43 -45.77 -20.20
C HIS A 171 -11.88 -46.22 -18.79
N PRO A 172 -11.43 -47.37 -18.26
CA PRO A 172 -11.81 -47.84 -16.91
C PRO A 172 -11.56 -46.82 -15.80
N LEU A 173 -10.54 -45.97 -15.96
CA LEU A 173 -10.25 -44.88 -15.04
C LEU A 173 -11.38 -43.85 -14.93
N ASN A 174 -12.15 -43.62 -16.00
CA ASN A 174 -13.33 -42.75 -15.97
C ASN A 174 -14.42 -43.30 -15.04
N ALA A 175 -14.72 -44.61 -15.11
CA ALA A 175 -15.69 -45.23 -14.20
C ALA A 175 -15.23 -45.14 -12.73
N LEU A 176 -13.94 -45.33 -12.48
CA LEU A 176 -13.34 -45.21 -11.15
C LEU A 176 -13.38 -43.75 -10.65
N LEU A 177 -13.05 -42.76 -11.47
CA LEU A 177 -13.16 -41.33 -11.11
C LEU A 177 -14.61 -40.87 -10.92
N ARG A 178 -15.55 -41.41 -11.71
CA ARG A 178 -17.00 -41.20 -11.51
C ARG A 178 -17.50 -41.82 -10.19
N SER A 179 -16.91 -42.93 -9.74
CA SER A 179 -17.19 -43.48 -8.40
C SER A 179 -16.71 -42.55 -7.27
N LEU A 180 -15.67 -41.76 -7.52
CA LEU A 180 -15.26 -40.63 -6.68
C LEU A 180 -16.13 -39.38 -6.90
N GLY A 181 -17.23 -39.49 -7.66
CA GLY A 181 -18.15 -38.42 -8.03
C GLY A 181 -17.51 -37.23 -8.77
N ARG A 182 -16.36 -37.43 -9.42
CA ARG A 182 -15.68 -36.38 -10.18
C ARG A 182 -16.45 -36.03 -11.46
N ARG A 183 -16.34 -34.77 -11.86
CA ARG A 183 -16.83 -34.34 -13.17
C ARG A 183 -16.01 -35.00 -14.28
N PRO A 184 -16.62 -35.33 -15.43
CA PRO A 184 -15.91 -35.97 -16.53
C PRO A 184 -14.98 -35.02 -17.30
N ASP A 185 -14.92 -33.74 -16.95
CA ASP A 185 -14.19 -32.69 -17.64
C ASP A 185 -13.21 -31.93 -16.73
N HIS A 186 -12.13 -31.44 -17.33
CA HIS A 186 -11.25 -30.43 -16.75
C HIS A 186 -10.79 -29.46 -17.83
N ALA A 187 -10.61 -28.19 -17.46
CA ALA A 187 -10.32 -27.10 -18.36
C ALA A 187 -8.84 -26.73 -18.40
N HIS A 188 -8.44 -26.11 -19.51
CA HIS A 188 -7.08 -25.68 -19.83
C HIS A 188 -7.03 -24.17 -20.04
N VAL A 189 -5.85 -23.58 -19.88
CA VAL A 189 -5.57 -22.24 -20.38
C VAL A 189 -5.05 -22.38 -21.81
N THR A 190 -5.55 -21.56 -22.74
CA THR A 190 -5.20 -21.69 -24.16
C THR A 190 -3.68 -21.50 -24.39
N PHE A 191 -3.02 -22.53 -24.92
CA PHE A 191 -1.66 -22.43 -25.47
C PHE A 191 -1.70 -22.21 -26.98
N ASP A 192 -0.64 -21.61 -27.51
CA ASP A 192 -0.49 -21.35 -28.93
C ASP A 192 -0.37 -22.64 -29.77
N TRP A 193 0.01 -23.80 -29.19
CA TRP A 193 0.14 -25.07 -29.92
C TRP A 193 -0.17 -26.32 -29.07
N HIS A 194 -0.82 -27.34 -29.66
CA HIS A 194 -1.07 -28.65 -29.06
C HIS A 194 -0.68 -29.80 -30.00
N PRO A 195 -0.01 -30.87 -29.51
CA PRO A 195 0.41 -31.98 -30.35
C PRO A 195 -0.69 -33.05 -30.53
N GLU A 196 -0.97 -33.45 -31.76
CA GLU A 196 -1.83 -34.60 -32.04
C GLU A 196 -1.09 -35.92 -31.80
N VAL A 197 -1.63 -36.72 -30.89
CA VAL A 197 -1.06 -38.02 -30.47
C VAL A 197 -1.85 -39.18 -31.06
N THR A 198 -1.17 -40.26 -31.46
CA THR A 198 -1.80 -41.50 -31.93
C THR A 198 -1.66 -42.63 -30.91
N ALA A 199 -2.78 -43.24 -30.52
CA ALA A 199 -2.81 -44.39 -29.60
C ALA A 199 -4.09 -45.23 -29.80
N PRO A 200 -4.08 -46.54 -29.45
CA PRO A 200 -5.28 -47.39 -29.40
C PRO A 200 -6.40 -46.77 -28.54
N PRO A 201 -7.68 -46.94 -28.91
CA PRO A 201 -8.79 -46.35 -28.15
C PRO A 201 -8.81 -46.72 -26.66
N ALA A 202 -8.43 -47.96 -26.33
CA ALA A 202 -8.41 -48.47 -24.95
C ALA A 202 -7.29 -47.89 -24.08
N SER A 203 -6.31 -47.18 -24.64
CA SER A 203 -5.27 -46.47 -23.88
C SER A 203 -5.53 -44.98 -23.73
N VAL A 204 -6.54 -44.42 -24.40
CA VAL A 204 -6.88 -42.99 -24.29
C VAL A 204 -7.73 -42.79 -23.04
N VAL A 205 -7.24 -42.03 -22.07
CA VAL A 205 -7.91 -41.70 -20.80
C VAL A 205 -8.75 -40.44 -20.91
N THR A 206 -8.20 -39.39 -21.54
CA THR A 206 -8.92 -38.14 -21.83
C THR A 206 -8.77 -37.75 -23.29
N ARG A 207 -9.74 -36.99 -23.80
CA ARG A 207 -9.69 -36.33 -25.10
C ARG A 207 -9.91 -34.85 -24.93
N LEU A 208 -9.20 -34.05 -25.72
CA LEU A 208 -9.53 -32.63 -25.88
C LEU A 208 -10.95 -32.47 -26.43
N ALA A 209 -11.51 -31.26 -26.29
CA ALA A 209 -12.78 -30.90 -26.94
C ALA A 209 -12.77 -31.09 -28.48
N SER A 210 -11.59 -31.06 -29.12
CA SER A 210 -11.41 -31.39 -30.55
C SER A 210 -11.53 -32.88 -30.88
N GLY A 211 -11.62 -33.75 -29.87
CA GLY A 211 -11.65 -35.22 -30.01
C GLY A 211 -10.26 -35.88 -30.03
N ALA A 212 -9.18 -35.09 -30.12
CA ALA A 212 -7.81 -35.60 -30.09
C ALA A 212 -7.46 -36.23 -28.72
N PRO A 213 -6.68 -37.32 -28.67
CA PRO A 213 -6.18 -37.88 -27.40
C PRO A 213 -5.38 -36.86 -26.62
N ASP A 214 -5.64 -36.77 -25.31
CA ASP A 214 -4.94 -35.86 -24.40
C ASP A 214 -4.07 -36.67 -23.41
N ILE A 215 -4.69 -37.50 -22.56
CA ILE A 215 -3.94 -38.41 -21.68
C ILE A 215 -3.99 -39.83 -22.26
N VAL A 216 -2.83 -40.45 -22.42
CA VAL A 216 -2.64 -41.78 -23.01
C VAL A 216 -1.82 -42.68 -22.08
N LEU A 217 -2.30 -43.90 -21.83
CA LEU A 217 -1.63 -44.93 -21.02
C LEU A 217 -1.11 -46.08 -21.89
N GLN A 218 0.21 -46.24 -21.99
CA GLN A 218 0.85 -47.36 -22.67
C GLN A 218 1.69 -48.17 -21.68
N GLY A 219 1.16 -49.31 -21.25
CA GLY A 219 1.81 -50.12 -20.20
C GLY A 219 1.96 -49.32 -18.91
N ARG A 220 3.19 -49.12 -18.44
CA ARG A 220 3.53 -48.30 -17.26
C ARG A 220 3.92 -46.85 -17.61
N ALA A 221 3.75 -46.45 -18.86
CA ALA A 221 4.03 -45.12 -19.34
C ALA A 221 2.72 -44.32 -19.51
N CYS A 222 2.69 -43.10 -18.96
CA CYS A 222 1.60 -42.15 -19.11
C CYS A 222 2.10 -40.96 -19.94
N PHE A 223 1.37 -40.60 -20.98
CA PHE A 223 1.65 -39.44 -21.82
C PHE A 223 0.52 -38.45 -21.71
N ILE A 224 0.88 -37.19 -21.48
CA ILE A 224 -0.08 -36.12 -21.27
C ILE A 224 0.25 -35.03 -22.31
N ALA A 225 -0.68 -34.78 -23.22
CA ALA A 225 -0.50 -33.82 -24.30
C ALA A 225 -0.69 -32.36 -23.82
N SER A 226 -1.54 -32.14 -22.80
CA SER A 226 -1.76 -30.84 -22.15
C SER A 226 -0.88 -30.62 -20.91
N ASN A 227 -0.75 -29.37 -20.45
CA ASN A 227 0.09 -29.05 -19.28
C ASN A 227 -0.69 -29.09 -17.96
N LEU A 228 -0.96 -30.29 -17.44
CA LEU A 228 -1.79 -30.43 -16.25
C LEU A 228 -1.24 -29.75 -14.97
N PHE A 229 0.03 -29.35 -14.96
CA PHE A 229 0.68 -28.70 -13.81
C PHE A 229 0.64 -27.17 -13.91
N SER A 230 1.03 -26.59 -15.05
CA SER A 230 1.00 -25.14 -15.25
C SER A 230 -0.40 -24.61 -15.52
N ASP A 231 -1.25 -25.38 -16.23
CA ASP A 231 -2.61 -24.94 -16.54
C ASP A 231 -3.43 -24.76 -15.28
N LEU A 232 -3.26 -25.65 -14.31
CA LEU A 232 -4.05 -25.57 -13.09
C LEU A 232 -3.67 -24.33 -12.25
N ALA A 233 -2.40 -23.98 -12.14
CA ALA A 233 -1.97 -22.75 -11.48
C ALA A 233 -2.50 -21.49 -12.20
N ALA A 234 -2.47 -21.48 -13.54
CA ALA A 234 -3.00 -20.38 -14.35
C ALA A 234 -4.54 -20.29 -14.36
N TYR A 235 -5.21 -21.43 -14.21
CA TYR A 235 -6.68 -21.57 -14.16
C TYR A 235 -7.27 -21.23 -12.80
N GLY A 236 -6.44 -20.90 -11.80
CA GLY A 236 -6.84 -20.58 -10.42
C GLY A 236 -8.00 -19.59 -10.28
N ARG A 237 -8.20 -18.73 -11.28
CA ARG A 237 -9.25 -17.70 -11.33
C ARG A 237 -10.64 -18.28 -11.61
N HIS A 238 -10.77 -19.45 -12.21
CA HIS A 238 -12.06 -19.95 -12.68
C HIS A 238 -13.00 -20.39 -11.52
N PRO A 239 -14.32 -20.14 -11.60
CA PRO A 239 -15.29 -20.52 -10.56
C PRO A 239 -15.30 -22.01 -10.21
N ASP A 240 -15.00 -22.87 -11.19
CA ASP A 240 -14.94 -24.32 -11.01
C ASP A 240 -13.52 -24.83 -10.69
N TYR A 241 -12.53 -23.95 -10.44
CA TYR A 241 -11.12 -24.30 -10.18
C TYR A 241 -10.99 -25.44 -9.18
N TRP A 242 -11.65 -25.35 -8.01
CA TRP A 242 -11.53 -26.38 -6.97
C TRP A 242 -12.12 -27.73 -7.37
N SER A 243 -13.19 -27.73 -8.16
CA SER A 243 -13.72 -28.98 -8.70
C SER A 243 -12.76 -29.59 -9.72
N HIS A 244 -12.10 -28.74 -10.52
CA HIS A 244 -11.16 -29.16 -11.56
C HIS A 244 -9.85 -29.64 -10.96
N GLU A 245 -9.28 -28.88 -10.03
CA GLU A 245 -8.16 -29.24 -9.17
C GLU A 245 -8.44 -30.61 -8.53
N ALA A 246 -9.64 -30.80 -7.98
CA ALA A 246 -9.97 -32.05 -7.33
C ALA A 246 -10.03 -33.26 -8.26
N THR A 247 -10.60 -33.07 -9.44
CA THR A 247 -10.60 -34.08 -10.51
C THR A 247 -9.17 -34.39 -10.97
N LEU A 248 -8.35 -33.36 -11.20
CA LEU A 248 -6.98 -33.50 -11.68
C LEU A 248 -6.05 -34.14 -10.65
N ALA A 249 -6.17 -33.80 -9.37
CA ALA A 249 -5.40 -34.42 -8.30
C ALA A 249 -5.71 -35.93 -8.19
N ALA A 250 -7.00 -36.31 -8.20
CA ALA A 250 -7.41 -37.71 -8.15
C ALA A 250 -6.97 -38.50 -9.41
N LEU A 251 -7.03 -37.85 -10.58
CA LEU A 251 -6.54 -38.40 -11.84
C LEU A 251 -5.03 -38.62 -11.78
N LEU A 252 -4.26 -37.59 -11.42
CA LEU A 252 -2.81 -37.65 -11.27
C LEU A 252 -2.38 -38.73 -10.28
N ALA A 253 -3.01 -38.79 -9.10
CA ALA A 253 -2.71 -39.80 -8.09
C ALA A 253 -2.89 -41.22 -8.66
N ASN A 254 -3.98 -41.46 -9.39
CA ASN A 254 -4.22 -42.76 -10.02
C ASN A 254 -3.31 -43.04 -11.23
N LEU A 255 -2.91 -42.02 -12.00
CA LEU A 255 -1.90 -42.17 -13.05
C LEU A 255 -0.55 -42.61 -12.46
N VAL A 256 -0.15 -42.01 -11.34
CA VAL A 256 1.04 -42.40 -10.56
C VAL A 256 0.92 -43.85 -10.08
N ARG A 257 -0.22 -44.25 -9.51
CA ARG A 257 -0.47 -45.65 -9.11
C ARG A 257 -0.30 -46.61 -10.29
N THR A 258 -0.94 -46.32 -11.43
CA THR A 258 -0.84 -47.14 -12.64
C THR A 258 0.59 -47.23 -13.16
N ALA A 259 1.33 -46.12 -13.18
CA ALA A 259 2.74 -46.11 -13.58
C ALA A 259 3.62 -46.97 -12.66
N LEU A 260 3.32 -47.00 -11.36
CA LEU A 260 3.98 -47.87 -10.38
C LEU A 260 3.53 -49.35 -10.46
N GLY A 261 2.59 -49.68 -11.36
CA GLY A 261 2.08 -51.03 -11.56
C GLY A 261 0.93 -51.43 -10.63
N GLU A 262 0.36 -50.48 -9.89
CA GLU A 262 -0.79 -50.69 -9.02
C GLU A 262 -2.10 -50.47 -9.79
N THR A 263 -3.19 -51.13 -9.37
CA THR A 263 -4.51 -50.84 -9.92
C THR A 263 -5.01 -49.48 -9.41
N PRO A 264 -5.75 -48.71 -10.24
CA PRO A 264 -6.37 -47.49 -9.78
C PRO A 264 -7.34 -47.79 -8.63
N ALA A 265 -7.35 -46.92 -7.62
CA ALA A 265 -8.07 -47.14 -6.37
C ALA A 265 -9.28 -46.19 -6.25
N THR A 266 -10.35 -46.70 -5.65
CA THR A 266 -11.53 -45.91 -5.27
C THR A 266 -11.44 -45.48 -3.81
N VAL A 267 -12.21 -44.46 -3.43
CA VAL A 267 -12.37 -44.04 -2.02
C VAL A 267 -13.82 -44.28 -1.61
N SER A 268 -14.01 -44.95 -0.48
CA SER A 268 -15.33 -45.29 0.06
C SER A 268 -16.10 -44.07 0.55
N ASN A 269 -15.39 -43.06 1.07
CA ASN A 269 -15.96 -41.79 1.54
C ASN A 269 -15.29 -40.61 0.83
N ARG A 270 -15.86 -40.22 -0.32
CA ARG A 270 -15.37 -39.11 -1.14
C ARG A 270 -15.26 -37.80 -0.36
N GLN A 271 -16.31 -37.46 0.39
CA GLN A 271 -16.37 -36.19 1.10
C GLN A 271 -15.21 -36.07 2.09
N ALA A 272 -14.99 -37.11 2.92
CA ALA A 272 -13.89 -37.12 3.87
C ALA A 272 -12.51 -37.03 3.19
N TYR A 273 -12.33 -37.69 2.04
CA TYR A 273 -11.09 -37.61 1.26
C TYR A 273 -10.84 -36.19 0.71
N ASP A 274 -11.86 -35.56 0.13
CA ASP A 274 -11.78 -34.21 -0.43
C ASP A 274 -11.44 -33.16 0.63
N GLU A 275 -12.01 -33.32 1.82
CA GLU A 275 -11.77 -32.44 2.97
C GLU A 275 -10.39 -32.64 3.61
N ALA A 276 -9.87 -33.87 3.61
CA ALA A 276 -8.64 -34.20 4.34
C ALA A 276 -7.35 -34.08 3.50
N ARG A 277 -7.41 -34.30 2.18
CA ARG A 277 -6.23 -34.35 1.30
C ARG A 277 -5.36 -33.10 1.35
N MET A 278 -5.96 -31.91 1.54
CA MET A 278 -5.20 -30.67 1.66
C MET A 278 -4.28 -30.64 2.89
N ALA A 279 -4.66 -31.30 3.98
CA ALA A 279 -3.81 -31.43 5.16
C ALA A 279 -2.56 -32.28 4.89
N PHE A 280 -2.63 -33.25 3.96
CA PHE A 280 -1.47 -34.01 3.49
C PHE A 280 -0.54 -33.16 2.62
N TYR A 281 -1.09 -32.30 1.76
CA TYR A 281 -0.29 -31.33 1.03
C TYR A 281 0.35 -30.29 1.98
N GLY A 282 -0.37 -29.87 3.02
CA GLY A 282 0.17 -29.06 4.12
C GLY A 282 1.34 -29.73 4.84
N TYR A 283 1.27 -31.05 5.05
CA TYR A 283 2.40 -31.82 5.57
C TYR A 283 3.59 -31.80 4.60
N ALA A 284 3.37 -32.04 3.30
CA ALA A 284 4.44 -32.00 2.31
C ALA A 284 5.15 -30.63 2.29
N PHE A 285 4.38 -29.54 2.39
CA PHE A 285 4.88 -28.17 2.50
C PHE A 285 5.71 -27.94 3.76
N ALA A 286 5.21 -28.38 4.92
CA ALA A 286 5.91 -28.29 6.20
C ALA A 286 7.19 -29.15 6.24
N ARG A 287 7.14 -30.35 5.65
CA ARG A 287 8.28 -31.24 5.50
C ARG A 287 9.35 -30.58 4.62
N LYS A 288 8.97 -30.02 3.47
CA LYS A 288 9.89 -29.28 2.60
C LYS A 288 10.54 -28.12 3.34
N PHE A 289 9.78 -27.35 4.13
CA PHE A 289 10.35 -26.28 4.97
C PHE A 289 11.45 -26.80 5.89
N VAL A 290 11.22 -27.91 6.60
CA VAL A 290 12.23 -28.51 7.49
C VAL A 290 13.45 -28.99 6.70
N THR A 291 13.25 -29.63 5.54
CA THR A 291 14.33 -30.04 4.64
C THR A 291 15.14 -28.85 4.12
N ASP A 292 14.49 -27.78 3.69
CA ASP A 292 15.15 -26.57 3.20
C ASP A 292 15.94 -25.88 4.32
N LEU A 293 15.37 -25.79 5.53
CA LEU A 293 16.05 -25.27 6.71
C LEU A 293 17.29 -26.11 7.06
N GLN A 294 17.16 -27.44 7.03
CA GLN A 294 18.27 -28.34 7.26
C GLN A 294 19.37 -28.15 6.22
N ALA A 295 19.01 -28.05 4.93
CA ALA A 295 19.96 -27.81 3.84
C ALA A 295 20.70 -26.47 4.00
N LEU A 296 20.01 -25.41 4.42
CA LEU A 296 20.63 -24.11 4.68
C LEU A 296 21.55 -24.09 5.91
N LYS A 297 21.33 -25.02 6.86
CA LYS A 297 22.15 -25.14 8.09
C LYS A 297 23.39 -26.01 7.93
N GLN A 298 23.46 -26.87 6.91
CA GLN A 298 24.50 -27.90 6.77
C GLN A 298 25.41 -27.69 5.56
N ASN A 299 26.73 -27.72 5.79
CA ASN A 299 27.66 -28.33 4.83
C ASN A 299 27.75 -29.84 5.18
N SER A 300 27.03 -30.69 4.45
CA SER A 300 27.37 -32.10 4.19
C SER A 300 27.06 -33.23 5.21
N GLN A 301 26.13 -33.15 6.18
CA GLN A 301 25.69 -34.37 6.92
C GLN A 301 24.19 -34.41 7.23
N SER A 302 23.44 -35.23 6.49
CA SER A 302 21.98 -35.39 6.58
C SER A 302 21.53 -36.36 7.68
N PRO A 303 20.65 -35.99 8.62
CA PRO A 303 19.85 -36.96 9.37
C PRO A 303 18.57 -37.31 8.60
N GLU A 304 18.62 -38.28 7.69
CA GLU A 304 17.41 -38.81 7.03
C GLU A 304 16.46 -39.56 8.00
N GLY A 305 16.95 -39.97 9.17
CA GLY A 305 16.21 -40.79 10.15
C GLY A 305 14.96 -40.13 10.76
N PRO A 306 15.04 -38.92 11.34
CA PRO A 306 13.88 -38.27 11.98
C PRO A 306 12.73 -37.92 11.01
N LEU A 307 13.06 -37.50 9.78
CA LEU A 307 12.04 -37.24 8.74
C LEU A 307 11.30 -38.52 8.37
N ALA A 308 11.97 -39.67 8.37
CA ALA A 308 11.35 -40.95 8.04
C ALA A 308 10.23 -41.35 9.00
N ALA A 309 10.40 -41.09 10.30
CA ALA A 309 9.39 -41.38 11.30
C ALA A 309 8.11 -40.54 11.10
N ALA A 310 8.26 -39.25 10.75
CA ALA A 310 7.15 -38.38 10.41
C ALA A 310 6.45 -38.85 9.12
N ASP A 311 7.21 -39.23 8.10
CA ASP A 311 6.67 -39.73 6.82
C ASP A 311 5.82 -41.00 7.01
N ASP A 312 6.29 -41.92 7.86
CA ASP A 312 5.56 -43.15 8.20
C ASP A 312 4.24 -42.88 8.94
N LEU A 313 4.20 -41.87 9.81
CA LEU A 313 2.97 -41.43 10.50
C LEU A 313 1.93 -40.91 9.50
N VAL A 314 2.37 -40.12 8.52
CA VAL A 314 1.50 -39.58 7.47
C VAL A 314 1.00 -40.68 6.55
N ALA A 315 1.84 -41.63 6.18
CA ALA A 315 1.40 -42.79 5.38
C ALA A 315 0.30 -43.60 6.11
N ARG A 316 0.46 -43.84 7.43
CA ARG A 316 -0.59 -44.48 8.24
C ARG A 316 -1.87 -43.66 8.33
N ALA A 317 -1.74 -42.33 8.42
CA ALA A 317 -2.87 -41.43 8.41
C ALA A 317 -3.66 -41.53 7.09
N ALA A 318 -2.97 -41.67 5.95
CA ALA A 318 -3.59 -41.91 4.66
C ALA A 318 -4.37 -43.23 4.63
N ASP A 319 -3.79 -44.32 5.16
CA ASP A 319 -4.49 -45.62 5.25
C ASP A 319 -5.78 -45.54 6.07
N ARG A 320 -5.75 -44.81 7.19
CA ARG A 320 -6.95 -44.58 8.01
C ARG A 320 -8.02 -43.79 7.27
N LEU A 321 -7.62 -42.76 6.51
CA LEU A 321 -8.55 -42.02 5.66
C LEU A 321 -9.22 -42.91 4.62
N LEU A 322 -8.44 -43.73 3.92
CA LEU A 322 -8.96 -44.64 2.89
C LEU A 322 -9.86 -45.74 3.48
N ALA A 323 -9.62 -46.14 4.73
CA ALA A 323 -10.50 -47.02 5.50
C ALA A 323 -11.74 -46.32 6.08
N GLY A 324 -11.89 -45.00 5.93
CA GLY A 324 -13.00 -44.21 6.45
C GLY A 324 -12.85 -43.76 7.92
N ASP A 325 -11.70 -44.02 8.56
CA ASP A 325 -11.39 -43.62 9.94
C ASP A 325 -10.72 -42.23 9.98
N VAL A 326 -11.57 -41.23 9.84
CA VAL A 326 -11.16 -39.82 9.79
C VAL A 326 -10.52 -39.35 11.10
N ALA A 327 -10.97 -39.86 12.25
CA ALA A 327 -10.45 -39.46 13.55
C ALA A 327 -9.02 -39.97 13.79
N ALA A 328 -8.72 -41.22 13.44
CA ALA A 328 -7.37 -41.75 13.54
C ALA A 328 -6.40 -41.08 12.56
N MET A 329 -6.86 -40.77 11.34
CA MET A 329 -6.08 -39.99 10.38
C MET A 329 -5.66 -38.63 10.98
N ARG A 330 -6.59 -37.90 11.61
CA ARG A 330 -6.31 -36.62 12.27
C ARG A 330 -5.22 -36.73 13.33
N GLY A 331 -5.29 -37.78 14.15
CA GLY A 331 -4.27 -38.06 15.16
C GLY A 331 -2.89 -38.27 14.54
N GLY A 332 -2.80 -39.08 13.48
CA GLY A 332 -1.54 -39.35 12.78
C GLY A 332 -0.92 -38.12 12.12
N LEU A 333 -1.73 -37.26 11.50
CA LEU A 333 -1.23 -35.98 10.94
C LEU A 333 -0.72 -35.04 12.04
N ARG A 334 -1.42 -34.94 13.19
CA ARG A 334 -0.94 -34.15 14.34
C ARG A 334 0.44 -34.62 14.81
N GLU A 335 0.55 -35.93 15.04
CA GLU A 335 1.79 -36.55 15.53
C GLU A 335 2.92 -36.30 14.54
N ALA A 336 2.67 -36.44 13.23
CA ALA A 336 3.66 -36.10 12.20
C ALA A 336 4.08 -34.62 12.25
N GLY A 337 3.14 -33.69 12.45
CA GLY A 337 3.44 -32.26 12.63
C GLY A 337 4.30 -31.98 13.87
N GLU A 338 3.99 -32.62 15.01
CA GLU A 338 4.77 -32.53 16.25
C GLU A 338 6.20 -33.06 16.06
N HIS A 339 6.37 -34.14 15.31
CA HIS A 339 7.68 -34.64 14.91
C HIS A 339 8.45 -33.62 14.06
N LEU A 340 7.82 -33.01 13.04
CA LEU A 340 8.45 -31.96 12.23
C LEU A 340 8.84 -30.72 13.06
N ILE A 341 8.01 -30.32 14.04
CA ILE A 341 8.34 -29.25 15.00
C ILE A 341 9.60 -29.60 15.80
N ALA A 342 9.68 -30.82 16.32
CA ALA A 342 10.83 -31.28 17.09
C ALA A 342 12.12 -31.27 16.25
N ILE A 343 12.03 -31.70 14.99
CA ILE A 343 13.15 -31.61 14.04
C ILE A 343 13.54 -30.14 13.83
N ARG A 344 12.61 -29.25 13.51
CA ARG A 344 12.89 -27.82 13.36
C ARG A 344 13.57 -27.24 14.61
N GLN A 345 13.07 -27.55 15.80
CA GLN A 345 13.64 -27.07 17.07
C GLN A 345 15.07 -27.59 17.32
N SER A 346 15.41 -28.76 16.78
CA SER A 346 16.80 -29.25 16.80
C SER A 346 17.73 -28.53 15.81
N LEU A 347 17.17 -27.95 14.73
CA LEU A 347 17.92 -27.24 13.69
C LEU A 347 18.18 -25.76 14.04
N THR A 348 17.28 -25.14 14.81
CA THR A 348 17.42 -23.74 15.23
C THR A 348 16.76 -23.49 16.59
N PRO A 349 17.41 -22.74 17.50
CA PRO A 349 16.80 -22.32 18.76
C PRO A 349 15.85 -21.12 18.60
N VAL A 350 15.84 -20.46 17.43
CA VAL A 350 14.98 -19.30 17.17
C VAL A 350 13.52 -19.75 17.15
N LYS A 351 12.66 -19.07 17.91
CA LYS A 351 11.22 -19.32 17.90
C LYS A 351 10.51 -18.42 16.88
N PRO A 352 9.99 -18.96 15.78
CA PRO A 352 9.24 -18.18 14.80
C PRO A 352 7.80 -17.94 15.25
N TYR A 353 7.38 -16.68 15.13
CA TYR A 353 5.99 -16.24 15.21
C TYR A 353 5.56 -15.68 13.87
N PHE A 354 4.27 -15.76 13.57
CA PHE A 354 3.72 -15.19 12.35
C PHE A 354 2.44 -14.43 12.65
N VAL A 355 2.36 -13.22 12.10
CA VAL A 355 1.12 -12.44 12.05
C VAL A 355 0.61 -12.46 10.62
N ARG A 356 -0.69 -12.72 10.49
CA ARG A 356 -1.42 -12.49 9.26
C ARG A 356 -2.42 -11.39 9.49
N GLY A 357 -2.45 -10.42 8.60
CA GLY A 357 -3.53 -9.46 8.56
C GLY A 357 -3.85 -8.99 7.16
N TRP A 358 -4.97 -8.29 7.07
CA TRP A 358 -5.43 -7.68 5.85
C TRP A 358 -5.74 -6.19 6.06
N HIS A 359 -5.54 -5.42 5.00
CA HIS A 359 -5.80 -4.00 4.87
C HIS A 359 -6.93 -3.78 3.86
N GLY A 360 -7.75 -2.76 4.10
CA GLY A 360 -8.78 -2.31 3.16
C GLY A 360 -9.87 -1.52 3.84
N GLY A 361 -10.67 -0.80 3.06
CA GLY A 361 -11.71 0.06 3.59
C GLY A 361 -12.75 0.55 2.58
N LEU A 362 -13.73 1.28 3.11
CA LEU A 362 -14.82 1.94 2.39
C LEU A 362 -14.75 3.45 2.62
N LEU A 363 -14.50 4.21 1.56
CA LEU A 363 -14.52 5.67 1.67
C LEU A 363 -15.93 6.27 1.53
N THR A 364 -16.83 5.63 0.80
CA THR A 364 -18.16 6.21 0.52
C THR A 364 -19.30 5.26 0.90
N ASN A 365 -20.44 5.84 1.25
CA ASN A 365 -21.69 5.14 1.55
C ASN A 365 -22.70 5.20 0.38
N ARG A 366 -22.24 5.49 -0.84
CA ARG A 366 -23.10 5.65 -2.01
C ARG A 366 -23.82 4.34 -2.34
N LYS A 367 -25.09 4.42 -2.74
CA LYS A 367 -25.87 3.26 -3.19
C LYS A 367 -26.00 3.21 -4.70
N VAL A 368 -25.90 2.00 -5.25
CA VAL A 368 -26.29 1.67 -6.63
C VAL A 368 -27.26 0.48 -6.55
N GLY A 369 -28.55 0.75 -6.78
CA GLY A 369 -29.61 -0.22 -6.50
C GLY A 369 -29.77 -0.47 -4.99
N SER A 370 -29.78 -1.74 -4.58
CA SER A 370 -29.83 -2.15 -3.17
C SER A 370 -28.45 -2.28 -2.50
N GLU A 371 -27.37 -2.16 -3.28
CA GLU A 371 -26.00 -2.39 -2.81
C GLU A 371 -25.31 -1.07 -2.48
N ILE A 372 -24.43 -1.10 -1.48
CA ILE A 372 -23.45 -0.03 -1.25
C ILE A 372 -22.34 -0.24 -2.28
N VAL A 373 -21.84 0.87 -2.80
CA VAL A 373 -20.66 0.89 -3.64
C VAL A 373 -19.56 1.65 -2.94
N GLY A 374 -18.47 0.96 -2.69
CA GLY A 374 -17.30 1.48 -2.02
C GLY A 374 -16.29 2.00 -3.03
N TYR A 375 -15.31 2.71 -2.52
CA TYR A 375 -14.10 3.03 -3.25
C TYR A 375 -13.00 3.18 -2.22
N ALA A 376 -12.05 2.28 -2.23
CA ALA A 376 -10.73 2.40 -1.59
C ALA A 376 -10.00 1.12 -1.93
N GLU A 377 -10.72 0.01 -1.92
CA GLU A 377 -10.16 -1.29 -2.15
C GLU A 377 -11.34 -2.29 -2.17
N TRP A 378 -12.29 -2.09 -1.25
CA TRP A 378 -13.59 -2.76 -1.21
C TRP A 378 -14.56 -2.12 -2.21
N GLY A 379 -14.27 -2.26 -3.51
CA GLY A 379 -15.14 -1.76 -4.56
C GLY A 379 -16.58 -2.27 -4.38
N TRP A 380 -16.73 -3.55 -4.02
CA TRP A 380 -18.01 -4.19 -3.72
C TRP A 380 -18.16 -4.55 -2.22
N PRO A 381 -18.54 -3.58 -1.38
CA PRO A 381 -18.56 -3.69 0.08
C PRO A 381 -19.25 -4.94 0.62
N SER A 382 -20.40 -5.31 0.05
CA SER A 382 -21.16 -6.47 0.48
C SER A 382 -20.39 -7.77 0.27
N PHE A 383 -19.58 -7.87 -0.78
CA PHE A 383 -18.70 -9.01 -1.00
C PHE A 383 -17.49 -8.98 -0.09
N SER A 384 -16.80 -7.85 0.02
CA SER A 384 -15.63 -7.71 0.89
C SER A 384 -15.97 -7.97 2.37
N MET A 385 -17.16 -7.55 2.83
CA MET A 385 -17.68 -7.92 4.16
C MET A 385 -17.99 -9.40 4.30
N ARG A 386 -18.59 -10.05 3.30
CA ARG A 386 -18.79 -11.52 3.32
C ARG A 386 -17.46 -12.26 3.34
N TRP A 387 -16.49 -11.80 2.57
CA TRP A 387 -15.13 -12.34 2.59
C TRP A 387 -14.49 -12.18 3.98
N ALA A 388 -14.61 -11.01 4.60
CA ALA A 388 -14.11 -10.78 5.96
C ALA A 388 -14.79 -11.71 6.98
N GLU A 389 -16.11 -11.93 6.88
CA GLU A 389 -16.85 -12.90 7.70
C GLU A 389 -16.40 -14.36 7.47
N ASP A 390 -16.02 -14.70 6.24
CA ASP A 390 -15.47 -16.01 5.89
C ASP A 390 -14.05 -16.17 6.46
N ARG A 391 -13.21 -15.13 6.40
CA ARG A 391 -11.90 -15.11 7.08
C ARG A 391 -12.04 -15.25 8.59
N LEU A 392 -13.03 -14.58 9.19
CA LEU A 392 -13.32 -14.74 10.62
C LEU A 392 -13.74 -16.17 10.95
N ARG A 393 -14.59 -16.78 10.11
CA ARG A 393 -14.99 -18.19 10.25
C ARG A 393 -13.79 -19.12 10.17
N ALA A 394 -12.87 -18.88 9.24
CA ALA A 394 -11.63 -19.63 9.14
C ALA A 394 -10.80 -19.45 10.42
N ALA A 395 -10.55 -18.22 10.88
CA ALA A 395 -9.82 -17.95 12.11
C ALA A 395 -10.41 -18.68 13.35
N GLU A 396 -11.74 -18.65 13.51
CA GLU A 396 -12.46 -19.36 14.59
C GLU A 396 -12.31 -20.88 14.48
N THR A 397 -12.51 -21.42 13.28
CA THR A 397 -12.48 -22.87 13.02
C THR A 397 -11.08 -23.44 13.20
N GLN A 398 -10.08 -22.67 12.80
CA GLN A 398 -8.67 -23.04 12.79
C GLN A 398 -7.93 -22.66 14.08
N LYS A 399 -8.56 -21.83 14.92
CA LYS A 399 -7.93 -21.20 16.10
C LYS A 399 -6.61 -20.49 15.76
N THR A 400 -6.58 -19.86 14.58
CA THR A 400 -5.44 -19.09 14.07
C THR A 400 -5.78 -17.61 14.20
N PRO A 401 -5.19 -16.88 15.17
CA PRO A 401 -5.48 -15.46 15.31
C PRO A 401 -5.08 -14.67 14.07
N THR A 402 -5.80 -13.59 13.81
CA THR A 402 -5.58 -12.70 12.66
C THR A 402 -5.62 -11.23 13.08
N VAL A 403 -5.16 -10.36 12.20
CA VAL A 403 -5.17 -8.91 12.37
C VAL A 403 -5.99 -8.27 11.25
N ASN A 404 -6.71 -7.20 11.55
CA ASN A 404 -7.35 -6.37 10.53
C ASN A 404 -6.98 -4.90 10.71
N GLN A 405 -6.55 -4.26 9.62
CA GLN A 405 -6.37 -2.82 9.55
C GLN A 405 -7.50 -2.23 8.72
N VAL A 406 -8.57 -1.82 9.40
CA VAL A 406 -9.73 -1.14 8.82
C VAL A 406 -9.93 0.17 9.57
N CYS A 407 -9.91 1.28 8.84
CA CYS A 407 -10.01 2.63 9.39
C CYS A 407 -11.42 2.95 9.94
N GLY A 408 -11.49 3.95 10.82
CA GLY A 408 -12.74 4.37 11.48
C GLY A 408 -13.87 4.73 10.52
N GLN A 409 -13.58 5.42 9.42
CA GLN A 409 -14.53 5.81 8.38
C GLN A 409 -15.28 4.60 7.83
N THR A 410 -14.58 3.49 7.61
CA THR A 410 -15.20 2.24 7.12
C THR A 410 -16.22 1.71 8.13
N TRP A 411 -15.90 1.79 9.43
CA TRP A 411 -16.81 1.36 10.48
C TRP A 411 -18.03 2.26 10.62
N ASP A 412 -17.88 3.58 10.48
CA ASP A 412 -19.00 4.52 10.42
C ASP A 412 -19.93 4.20 9.24
N VAL A 413 -19.35 3.90 8.07
CA VAL A 413 -20.13 3.45 6.89
C VAL A 413 -20.86 2.15 7.19
N ILE A 414 -20.20 1.12 7.71
CA ILE A 414 -20.83 -0.19 8.02
C ILE A 414 -21.93 -0.03 9.06
N ALA A 415 -21.71 0.74 10.12
CA ALA A 415 -22.66 0.93 11.20
C ALA A 415 -23.98 1.55 10.72
N SER A 416 -23.95 2.39 9.68
CA SER A 416 -25.15 3.03 9.12
C SER A 416 -26.14 2.05 8.44
N PHE A 417 -25.78 0.78 8.23
CA PHE A 417 -26.59 -0.19 7.47
C PHE A 417 -27.09 -1.43 8.25
N GLY A 418 -26.71 -1.61 9.52
CA GLY A 418 -27.20 -2.70 10.37
C GLY A 418 -26.12 -3.71 10.82
N LEU A 419 -26.30 -4.29 12.01
CA LEU A 419 -25.22 -4.66 12.94
C LEU A 419 -25.13 -6.17 13.29
N THR A 420 -25.76 -7.09 12.55
CA THR A 420 -25.81 -8.50 12.99
C THR A 420 -24.42 -9.14 12.99
N GLU A 421 -23.60 -8.78 12.01
CA GLU A 421 -22.23 -9.21 11.77
C GLU A 421 -21.27 -8.66 12.83
N LEU A 422 -21.45 -7.40 13.28
CA LEU A 422 -20.51 -6.74 14.21
C LEU A 422 -20.45 -7.43 15.59
N ASN A 423 -21.55 -8.03 16.04
CA ASN A 423 -21.57 -8.77 17.31
C ASN A 423 -20.66 -10.00 17.30
N ARG A 424 -20.44 -10.61 16.13
CA ARG A 424 -19.53 -11.76 15.99
C ARG A 424 -18.08 -11.30 16.05
N TRP A 425 -17.73 -10.22 15.35
CA TRP A 425 -16.41 -9.60 15.44
C TRP A 425 -16.08 -9.15 16.85
N LYS A 426 -17.03 -8.53 17.58
CA LYS A 426 -16.91 -8.21 19.01
C LYS A 426 -16.49 -9.41 19.85
N LYS A 427 -17.21 -10.53 19.70
CA LYS A 427 -16.91 -11.76 20.43
C LYS A 427 -15.56 -12.34 20.07
N ALA A 428 -15.20 -12.34 18.79
CA ALA A 428 -13.90 -12.83 18.32
C ALA A 428 -12.73 -11.96 18.79
N SER A 429 -12.91 -10.64 18.82
CA SER A 429 -11.93 -9.71 19.36
C SER A 429 -11.74 -9.90 20.88
N ALA A 430 -12.84 -10.00 21.64
CA ALA A 430 -12.80 -10.32 23.07
C ALA A 430 -12.14 -11.68 23.37
N ALA A 431 -12.25 -12.64 22.45
CA ALA A 431 -11.58 -13.94 22.52
C ALA A 431 -10.10 -13.92 22.07
N GLY A 432 -9.58 -12.78 21.60
CA GLY A 432 -8.21 -12.64 21.10
C GLY A 432 -7.97 -13.30 19.73
N LEU A 433 -9.03 -13.64 18.99
CA LEU A 433 -8.92 -14.24 17.65
C LEU A 433 -8.71 -13.19 16.55
N VAL A 434 -9.17 -11.96 16.77
CA VAL A 434 -8.97 -10.83 15.86
C VAL A 434 -8.45 -9.64 16.64
N GLU A 435 -7.38 -9.02 16.15
CA GLU A 435 -6.91 -7.73 16.64
C GLU A 435 -7.11 -6.66 15.56
N THR A 436 -7.91 -5.63 15.88
CA THR A 436 -8.02 -4.43 15.04
C THR A 436 -6.92 -3.44 15.40
N VAL A 437 -6.22 -2.92 14.40
CA VAL A 437 -5.01 -2.09 14.57
C VAL A 437 -5.13 -0.72 13.89
N LYS A 438 -4.08 0.11 14.03
CA LYS A 438 -3.91 1.49 13.51
C LYS A 438 -4.74 2.54 14.26
N GLY A 439 -6.06 2.38 14.32
CA GLY A 439 -6.96 3.25 15.08
C GLY A 439 -7.06 4.70 14.60
N MET A 440 -6.78 4.94 13.31
CA MET A 440 -7.03 6.21 12.63
C MET A 440 -8.40 6.22 11.95
N TYR A 441 -8.95 7.40 11.68
CA TYR A 441 -10.25 7.56 11.05
C TYR A 441 -10.19 7.24 9.54
N SER A 442 -9.17 7.68 8.83
CA SER A 442 -8.87 7.26 7.45
C SER A 442 -7.44 6.72 7.34
N ASP A 443 -7.05 6.19 6.18
CA ASP A 443 -5.70 5.70 5.95
C ASP A 443 -4.77 6.83 5.47
N ALA A 444 -4.74 7.94 6.20
CA ALA A 444 -3.99 9.13 5.80
C ALA A 444 -2.47 9.07 6.06
N TYR A 445 -1.72 9.83 5.26
CA TYR A 445 -0.28 10.02 5.42
C TYR A 445 0.04 11.14 6.43
N LEU A 446 0.22 10.77 7.70
CA LEU A 446 0.37 11.72 8.82
C LEU A 446 1.50 12.76 8.66
N GLU A 447 2.58 12.43 7.95
CA GLU A 447 3.74 13.30 7.75
C GLU A 447 3.41 14.59 6.97
N VAL A 448 2.43 14.54 6.08
CA VAL A 448 2.01 15.69 5.24
C VAL A 448 0.77 16.40 5.75
N LEU A 449 0.22 15.97 6.89
CA LEU A 449 -0.94 16.60 7.52
C LEU A 449 -0.51 17.54 8.64
N GLY A 450 -1.30 18.58 8.88
CA GLY A 450 -1.09 19.44 10.04
C GLY A 450 -1.30 18.72 11.38
N THR A 451 -0.89 19.41 12.45
CA THR A 451 -0.91 18.85 13.80
C THR A 451 -2.30 18.54 14.30
N GLU A 452 -3.33 19.34 13.95
CA GLU A 452 -4.67 19.10 14.45
C GLU A 452 -5.29 17.90 13.74
N SER A 453 -5.17 17.83 12.41
CA SER A 453 -5.60 16.64 11.66
C SER A 453 -4.92 15.36 12.15
N ASN A 454 -3.63 15.41 12.50
CA ASN A 454 -2.93 14.29 13.14
C ASN A 454 -3.63 13.79 14.42
N LEU A 455 -4.06 14.71 15.30
CA LEU A 455 -4.77 14.35 16.52
C LEU A 455 -6.18 13.83 16.22
N ARG A 456 -6.92 14.51 15.33
CA ARG A 456 -8.31 14.16 15.00
C ARG A 456 -8.41 12.81 14.28
N GLN A 457 -7.40 12.40 13.51
CA GLN A 457 -7.33 11.04 12.94
C GLN A 457 -7.48 9.97 14.03
N PHE A 458 -6.75 10.09 15.14
CA PHE A 458 -6.86 9.14 16.25
C PHE A 458 -8.13 9.34 17.07
N GLU A 459 -8.52 10.60 17.33
CA GLU A 459 -9.72 10.91 18.12
C GLU A 459 -10.98 10.27 17.52
N TYR A 460 -11.25 10.54 16.25
CA TYR A 460 -12.41 9.99 15.56
C TYR A 460 -12.23 8.52 15.18
N GLY A 461 -11.00 8.09 14.89
CA GLY A 461 -10.68 6.69 14.60
C GLY A 461 -11.02 5.77 15.77
N ILE A 462 -10.58 6.11 16.98
CA ILE A 462 -10.87 5.34 18.20
C ILE A 462 -12.36 5.38 18.54
N LYS A 463 -13.03 6.53 18.40
CA LYS A 463 -14.49 6.64 18.60
C LYS A 463 -15.25 5.69 17.67
N ALA A 464 -14.88 5.64 16.38
CA ALA A 464 -15.49 4.73 15.42
C ALA A 464 -15.17 3.25 15.73
N LEU A 465 -13.94 2.93 16.13
CA LEU A 465 -13.57 1.56 16.53
C LEU A 465 -14.33 1.06 17.76
N ALA A 466 -14.73 1.94 18.68
CA ALA A 466 -15.55 1.56 19.82
C ALA A 466 -16.90 0.93 19.39
N LEU A 467 -17.41 1.25 18.20
CA LEU A 467 -18.59 0.60 17.62
C LEU A 467 -18.39 -0.92 17.43
N MET A 468 -17.14 -1.36 17.25
CA MET A 468 -16.71 -2.76 17.14
C MET A 468 -16.39 -3.43 18.47
N GLY A 469 -16.66 -2.76 19.60
CA GLY A 469 -16.57 -3.32 20.96
C GLY A 469 -15.18 -3.77 21.38
N GLY A 470 -14.14 -3.23 20.74
CA GLY A 470 -12.74 -3.44 21.11
C GLY A 470 -12.02 -2.10 21.26
N GLU A 471 -11.13 -2.01 22.23
CA GLU A 471 -10.11 -0.97 22.31
C GLU A 471 -8.92 -1.43 21.45
N SER A 472 -8.61 -0.73 20.36
CA SER A 472 -7.36 -0.98 19.64
C SER A 472 -6.20 -0.41 20.43
N HIS A 473 -5.28 -1.27 20.87
CA HIS A 473 -4.09 -0.86 21.62
C HIS A 473 -2.79 -0.97 20.83
N THR A 474 -2.89 -1.32 19.54
CA THR A 474 -1.73 -1.58 18.68
C THR A 474 -1.79 -0.71 17.44
N PHE A 475 -0.77 0.14 17.29
CA PHE A 475 -0.54 0.86 16.05
C PHE A 475 0.30 0.00 15.10
N ALA A 476 -0.26 -0.40 13.97
CA ALA A 476 0.44 -1.17 12.96
C ALA A 476 -0.04 -0.74 11.58
N LEU A 477 0.85 -0.80 10.60
CA LEU A 477 0.62 -0.36 9.23
C LEU A 477 0.71 -1.54 8.26
N ALA A 478 0.00 -1.41 7.15
CA ALA A 478 0.06 -2.31 6.03
C ALA A 478 1.36 -2.13 5.25
N TYR A 479 1.64 -3.08 4.36
CA TYR A 479 2.83 -3.01 3.53
C TYR A 479 2.78 -1.84 2.55
N ASP A 480 1.60 -1.44 2.11
CA ASP A 480 1.35 -0.36 1.15
C ASP A 480 1.08 1.01 1.81
N ASP A 481 1.18 1.10 3.14
CA ASP A 481 0.72 2.24 3.94
C ASP A 481 1.88 2.90 4.72
N PHE A 482 1.76 4.22 4.97
CA PHE A 482 2.74 4.99 5.73
C PHE A 482 2.11 6.12 6.54
N ALA A 483 2.21 6.05 7.87
CA ALA A 483 1.70 7.07 8.78
C ALA A 483 2.65 7.28 9.96
N LEU A 484 3.95 7.45 9.69
CA LEU A 484 4.99 7.58 10.72
C LEU A 484 5.62 8.98 10.72
N HIS A 485 5.93 9.48 11.92
CA HIS A 485 6.75 10.65 12.19
C HIS A 485 7.36 10.51 13.61
N PRO A 486 8.48 11.17 13.94
CA PRO A 486 9.22 10.89 15.18
C PRO A 486 8.46 11.11 16.50
N GLN A 487 7.44 11.97 16.51
CA GLN A 487 6.68 12.34 17.72
C GLN A 487 5.43 11.49 18.01
N LEU A 488 5.11 10.50 17.16
CA LEU A 488 3.99 9.59 17.39
C LEU A 488 3.97 8.88 18.75
N PRO A 489 5.08 8.51 19.41
CA PRO A 489 5.02 7.82 20.71
C PRO A 489 4.17 8.55 21.76
N GLN A 490 4.25 9.89 21.81
CA GLN A 490 3.46 10.68 22.73
C GLN A 490 1.97 10.60 22.39
N ILE A 491 1.63 10.76 21.11
CA ILE A 491 0.26 10.76 20.59
C ILE A 491 -0.39 9.39 20.83
N LEU A 492 0.30 8.32 20.44
CA LEU A 492 -0.16 6.94 20.63
C LEU A 492 -0.44 6.67 22.11
N ARG A 493 0.45 7.08 23.02
CA ARG A 493 0.19 6.91 24.47
C ARG A 493 -0.98 7.76 24.95
N GLY A 494 -1.09 9.01 24.49
CA GLY A 494 -2.18 9.92 24.85
C GLY A 494 -3.55 9.36 24.48
N TYR A 495 -3.63 8.62 23.37
CA TYR A 495 -4.83 7.93 22.91
C TYR A 495 -4.96 6.48 23.41
N GLY A 496 -4.11 6.05 24.35
CA GLY A 496 -4.25 4.77 25.04
C GLY A 496 -3.62 3.55 24.36
N PHE A 497 -2.90 3.72 23.24
CA PHE A 497 -2.13 2.64 22.63
C PHE A 497 -1.03 2.15 23.57
N LYS A 498 -0.75 0.84 23.49
CA LYS A 498 0.23 0.15 24.35
C LYS A 498 1.46 -0.30 23.58
N ARG A 499 1.38 -0.36 22.25
CA ARG A 499 2.43 -0.90 21.39
C ARG A 499 2.34 -0.39 19.95
N ALA A 500 3.45 -0.46 19.25
CA ALA A 500 3.57 -0.09 17.85
C ALA A 500 4.30 -1.17 17.02
N VAL A 501 4.07 -1.19 15.71
CA VAL A 501 4.76 -2.06 14.75
C VAL A 501 5.29 -1.16 13.63
N LEU A 502 6.61 -0.97 13.59
CA LEU A 502 7.29 -0.04 12.68
C LEU A 502 7.69 -0.73 11.37
N ARG A 503 6.83 -1.62 10.89
CA ARG A 503 7.06 -2.45 9.70
C ARG A 503 6.09 -2.02 8.61
N CYS A 504 6.44 -0.96 7.90
CA CYS A 504 5.77 -0.51 6.68
C CYS A 504 6.59 -0.89 5.43
N GLY A 505 5.93 -0.89 4.27
CA GLY A 505 6.55 -1.02 2.95
C GLY A 505 6.28 0.22 2.09
N ASN A 506 6.00 0.06 0.81
CA ASN A 506 5.88 1.16 -0.16
C ASN A 506 4.62 2.02 0.08
N PRO A 507 4.66 3.34 0.36
CA PRO A 507 5.75 4.28 0.06
C PRO A 507 6.70 4.64 1.23
N GLY A 508 6.54 4.03 2.39
CA GLY A 508 7.33 4.31 3.59
C GLY A 508 8.65 3.53 3.73
N VAL A 509 9.65 4.13 4.37
CA VAL A 509 10.87 3.42 4.78
C VAL A 509 11.25 3.78 6.21
N VAL A 510 11.31 2.76 7.06
CA VAL A 510 11.94 2.84 8.39
C VAL A 510 13.32 2.17 8.35
N VAL A 511 14.33 2.77 8.98
CA VAL A 511 15.65 2.13 9.13
C VAL A 511 15.55 0.87 9.98
N GLY A 512 16.14 -0.22 9.47
CA GLY A 512 16.10 -1.51 10.14
C GLY A 512 16.97 -1.57 11.40
N VAL A 513 16.49 -2.31 12.40
CA VAL A 513 17.17 -2.62 13.66
C VAL A 513 17.03 -4.12 13.96
N ASP A 514 18.15 -4.79 14.25
CA ASP A 514 18.16 -6.22 14.58
C ASP A 514 17.85 -6.45 16.07
N LYS A 515 16.59 -6.25 16.44
CA LYS A 515 16.03 -6.47 17.78
C LYS A 515 14.63 -7.07 17.67
N GLU A 516 14.26 -8.00 18.56
CA GLU A 516 12.90 -8.58 18.59
C GLU A 516 11.83 -7.51 18.86
N THR A 517 12.11 -6.68 19.85
CA THR A 517 11.34 -5.51 20.27
C THR A 517 12.28 -4.42 20.83
N LEU A 518 11.83 -3.16 20.83
CA LEU A 518 12.51 -2.03 21.46
C LEU A 518 11.49 -1.05 22.07
N LEU A 519 11.94 -0.06 22.84
CA LEU A 519 11.11 1.07 23.27
C LEU A 519 11.30 2.22 22.28
N TRP A 520 10.29 2.51 21.47
CA TRP A 520 10.31 3.66 20.56
C TRP A 520 10.12 4.94 21.37
N ARG A 521 11.11 5.82 21.30
CA ARG A 521 11.17 7.09 22.03
C ARG A 521 10.76 8.26 21.13
N GLY A 522 9.83 9.09 21.61
CA GLY A 522 9.46 10.37 20.99
C GLY A 522 10.45 11.48 21.36
N LEU A 523 10.30 12.66 20.73
CA LEU A 523 11.09 13.86 21.00
C LEU A 523 10.93 14.34 22.46
N ASP A 524 9.74 14.20 23.02
CA ASP A 524 9.40 14.52 24.41
C ASP A 524 9.87 13.46 25.43
N GLY A 525 10.49 12.38 24.95
CA GLY A 525 10.92 11.25 25.78
C GLY A 525 9.83 10.21 26.05
N ALA A 526 8.61 10.34 25.50
CA ALA A 526 7.59 9.32 25.61
C ALA A 526 8.07 7.98 25.01
N LEU A 527 7.81 6.87 25.71
CA LEU A 527 8.26 5.53 25.31
C LEU A 527 7.06 4.62 25.02
N ILE A 528 7.06 3.97 23.85
CA ILE A 528 6.10 2.92 23.50
C ILE A 528 6.83 1.66 23.02
N PRO A 529 6.53 0.46 23.55
CA PRO A 529 7.05 -0.80 23.02
C PRO A 529 6.76 -0.95 21.53
N ALA A 530 7.76 -1.32 20.75
CA ALA A 530 7.65 -1.43 19.30
C ALA A 530 8.37 -2.66 18.73
N VAL A 531 7.80 -3.25 17.68
CA VAL A 531 8.54 -4.16 16.79
C VAL A 531 9.18 -3.32 15.69
N PRO A 532 10.53 -3.26 15.59
CA PRO A 532 11.19 -2.54 14.51
C PRO A 532 11.08 -3.30 13.19
N LYS A 533 11.31 -2.61 12.07
CA LYS A 533 11.75 -3.28 10.84
C LYS A 533 13.10 -3.94 11.09
N TYR A 534 13.26 -5.20 10.71
CA TYR A 534 14.54 -5.89 10.88
C TYR A 534 15.54 -5.46 9.80
N ARG A 535 16.82 -5.37 10.14
CA ARG A 535 17.87 -4.94 9.21
C ARG A 535 18.40 -6.09 8.38
N SER A 536 18.76 -7.17 9.07
CA SER A 536 19.47 -8.31 8.48
C SER A 536 18.58 -9.52 8.24
N VAL A 537 17.32 -9.46 8.69
CA VAL A 537 16.36 -10.55 8.59
C VAL A 537 15.32 -10.23 7.52
N PRO A 538 15.18 -11.04 6.47
CA PRO A 538 14.14 -10.85 5.49
C PRO A 538 12.76 -11.04 6.14
N VAL A 539 11.79 -10.21 5.77
CA VAL A 539 10.41 -10.38 6.21
C VAL A 539 9.76 -11.43 5.32
N ALA A 540 9.69 -12.68 5.79
CA ALA A 540 8.88 -13.69 5.13
C ALA A 540 7.39 -13.29 5.19
N ILE A 541 6.77 -13.05 4.04
CA ILE A 541 5.31 -13.02 3.90
C ILE A 541 4.88 -14.47 3.66
N ILE A 542 4.40 -15.14 4.70
CA ILE A 542 3.87 -16.49 4.55
C ILE A 542 2.45 -16.38 3.96
N GLY A 543 2.15 -17.13 2.89
CA GLY A 543 0.82 -17.17 2.29
C GLY A 543 0.69 -16.61 0.86
N SER A 544 1.79 -16.29 0.18
CA SER A 544 1.74 -15.91 -1.24
C SER A 544 1.40 -17.08 -2.18
N GLY A 545 1.25 -18.30 -1.64
CA GLY A 545 1.15 -19.54 -2.41
C GLY A 545 2.52 -20.06 -2.89
N PRO A 546 2.66 -21.36 -3.23
CA PRO A 546 3.78 -21.90 -4.02
C PRO A 546 4.22 -21.05 -5.22
N THR A 547 3.27 -20.36 -5.85
CA THR A 547 3.45 -19.59 -7.08
C THR A 547 3.64 -18.09 -6.84
N GLY A 548 3.76 -17.70 -5.56
CA GLY A 548 3.68 -16.33 -5.05
C GLY A 548 4.91 -15.45 -5.28
N GLY A 549 5.36 -15.32 -6.53
CA GLY A 549 6.41 -14.36 -6.91
C GLY A 549 7.74 -14.51 -6.14
N PRO A 550 8.71 -13.62 -6.41
CA PRO A 550 10.06 -13.73 -5.84
C PRO A 550 10.15 -13.55 -4.32
N ASN A 551 9.07 -13.11 -3.66
CA ASN A 551 9.06 -12.75 -2.23
C ASN A 551 8.28 -13.74 -1.33
N GLY A 552 7.53 -14.69 -1.89
CA GLY A 552 6.67 -15.58 -1.13
C GLY A 552 6.86 -17.05 -1.49
N GLY A 553 7.52 -17.80 -0.61
CA GLY A 553 7.72 -19.24 -0.78
C GLY A 553 8.27 -19.90 0.48
N VAL A 554 8.22 -21.25 0.52
CA VAL A 554 8.73 -22.10 1.63
C VAL A 554 10.16 -21.74 2.04
N ASN A 555 10.99 -21.43 1.05
CA ASN A 555 12.40 -21.08 1.23
C ASN A 555 12.59 -19.76 2.01
N THR A 556 11.65 -18.83 1.92
CA THR A 556 11.78 -17.51 2.57
C THR A 556 11.73 -17.64 4.10
N MET A 557 10.88 -18.50 4.66
CA MET A 557 10.86 -18.71 6.12
C MET A 557 12.13 -19.42 6.62
N ALA A 558 12.60 -20.45 5.91
CA ALA A 558 13.83 -21.15 6.27
C ALA A 558 15.03 -20.19 6.28
N ARG A 559 15.15 -19.33 5.25
CA ARG A 559 16.15 -18.25 5.19
C ARG A 559 15.96 -17.22 6.30
N THR A 560 14.72 -16.88 6.64
CA THR A 560 14.39 -15.96 7.75
C THR A 560 14.92 -16.48 9.07
N LEU A 561 14.71 -17.76 9.39
CA LEU A 561 15.22 -18.38 10.61
C LEU A 561 16.75 -18.42 10.66
N VAL A 562 17.39 -18.80 9.56
CA VAL A 562 18.86 -18.81 9.47
C VAL A 562 19.44 -17.40 9.65
N ALA A 563 18.83 -16.40 8.99
CA ALA A 563 19.23 -15.00 9.11
C ALA A 563 18.98 -14.44 10.52
N ALA A 564 17.83 -14.74 11.12
CA ALA A 564 17.49 -14.34 12.49
C ALA A 564 18.47 -14.91 13.50
N GLU A 565 18.82 -16.20 13.40
CA GLU A 565 19.81 -16.81 14.28
C GLU A 565 21.19 -16.19 14.10
N LYS A 566 21.63 -15.97 12.85
CA LYS A 566 22.89 -15.28 12.55
C LYS A 566 22.94 -13.86 13.11
N ALA A 567 21.79 -13.18 13.12
CA ALA A 567 21.63 -11.85 13.70
C ALA A 567 21.39 -11.85 15.22
N GLY A 568 21.37 -13.02 15.88
CA GLY A 568 21.30 -13.15 17.33
C GLY A 568 19.88 -13.09 17.93
N PHE A 569 18.83 -13.23 17.12
CA PHE A 569 17.45 -13.24 17.59
C PHE A 569 17.13 -14.52 18.36
N ARG A 570 16.33 -14.40 19.43
CA ARG A 570 15.72 -15.54 20.14
C ARG A 570 14.34 -15.87 19.57
N THR A 571 13.63 -14.85 19.13
CA THR A 571 12.31 -14.96 18.50
C THR A 571 12.27 -14.10 17.27
N VAL A 572 11.55 -14.50 16.22
CA VAL A 572 11.37 -13.67 15.03
C VAL A 572 9.90 -13.54 14.69
N LEU A 573 9.44 -12.34 14.36
CA LEU A 573 8.10 -12.12 13.84
C LEU A 573 8.14 -12.09 12.31
N ALA A 574 7.50 -13.06 11.68
CA ALA A 574 7.25 -13.07 10.24
C ALA A 574 5.85 -12.54 9.93
N GLY A 575 5.59 -12.28 8.64
CA GLY A 575 4.32 -11.80 8.16
C GLY A 575 4.09 -10.30 8.35
N GLY A 576 2.82 -9.92 8.23
CA GLY A 576 2.37 -8.54 8.20
C GLY A 576 0.92 -8.44 7.74
N ILE A 577 0.53 -7.22 7.40
CA ILE A 577 -0.79 -6.87 6.89
C ILE A 577 -0.64 -6.64 5.37
N GLN A 578 -1.58 -7.17 4.58
CA GLN A 578 -1.57 -7.09 3.11
C GLN A 578 -2.90 -6.54 2.58
N ASP A 579 -2.88 -5.87 1.45
CA ASP A 579 -4.08 -5.34 0.78
C ASP A 579 -5.03 -6.49 0.47
N HIS A 580 -6.31 -6.32 0.79
CA HIS A 580 -7.29 -7.39 0.62
C HIS A 580 -7.48 -7.82 -0.85
N THR A 581 -7.10 -6.99 -1.83
CA THR A 581 -7.18 -7.30 -3.28
C THR A 581 -5.98 -8.07 -3.82
N MET A 582 -4.81 -8.06 -3.16
CA MET A 582 -3.56 -8.45 -3.79
C MET A 582 -3.34 -9.96 -3.98
N ASN A 583 -4.07 -10.85 -3.30
CA ASN A 583 -3.82 -12.29 -3.47
C ASN A 583 -4.95 -13.25 -3.04
N MET A 584 -6.15 -13.13 -3.61
CA MET A 584 -7.24 -14.07 -3.29
C MET A 584 -6.90 -15.55 -3.52
N HIS A 585 -5.97 -15.90 -4.43
CA HIS A 585 -5.54 -17.29 -4.65
C HIS A 585 -4.61 -17.83 -3.57
N GLY A 586 -3.56 -17.08 -3.23
CA GLY A 586 -2.66 -17.41 -2.12
C GLY A 586 -3.41 -17.49 -0.79
N GLU A 587 -4.49 -16.72 -0.63
CA GLU A 587 -5.39 -16.81 0.51
C GLU A 587 -6.07 -18.18 0.65
N TYR A 588 -6.56 -18.77 -0.43
CA TYR A 588 -7.20 -20.09 -0.39
C TYR A 588 -6.17 -21.23 -0.22
N GLU A 589 -5.02 -21.11 -0.88
CA GLU A 589 -3.91 -22.05 -0.69
C GLU A 589 -3.41 -22.03 0.76
N TRP A 590 -3.30 -20.84 1.35
CA TRP A 590 -2.93 -20.68 2.75
C TRP A 590 -3.92 -21.35 3.70
N GLU A 591 -5.23 -21.13 3.53
CA GLU A 591 -6.26 -21.81 4.33
C GLU A 591 -6.12 -23.33 4.27
N ALA A 592 -5.73 -23.85 3.11
CA ALA A 592 -5.52 -25.28 2.90
C ALA A 592 -4.23 -25.81 3.56
N PHE A 593 -3.17 -25.00 3.65
CA PHE A 593 -1.89 -25.37 4.28
C PHE A 593 -1.83 -25.06 5.79
N ASN A 594 -2.80 -24.31 6.33
CA ASN A 594 -2.84 -23.90 7.75
C ASN A 594 -2.77 -25.05 8.75
N ALA A 595 -3.21 -26.26 8.38
CA ALA A 595 -3.14 -27.43 9.24
C ALA A 595 -1.72 -27.70 9.77
N MET A 596 -0.68 -27.36 9.01
CA MET A 596 0.73 -27.55 9.39
C MET A 596 1.52 -26.24 9.52
N ALA A 597 0.87 -25.08 9.46
CA ALA A 597 1.55 -23.78 9.54
C ALA A 597 2.36 -23.61 10.84
N HIS A 598 1.91 -24.22 11.93
CA HIS A 598 2.58 -24.24 13.24
C HIS A 598 3.98 -24.89 13.22
N VAL A 599 4.27 -25.73 12.22
CA VAL A 599 5.61 -26.25 11.96
C VAL A 599 6.54 -25.11 11.53
N GLN A 600 6.06 -24.17 10.71
CA GLN A 600 6.86 -23.04 10.24
C GLN A 600 6.95 -21.91 11.27
N ALA A 601 5.81 -21.51 11.84
CA ALA A 601 5.72 -20.41 12.79
C ALA A 601 4.46 -20.51 13.65
N SER A 602 4.52 -20.03 14.90
CA SER A 602 3.33 -19.93 15.76
C SER A 602 2.47 -18.73 15.34
N PRO A 603 1.19 -18.93 14.96
CA PRO A 603 0.31 -17.83 14.59
C PRO A 603 -0.07 -17.01 15.83
N VAL A 604 0.03 -15.69 15.72
CA VAL A 604 -0.29 -14.74 16.79
C VAL A 604 -0.91 -13.48 16.21
N THR A 605 -1.61 -12.73 17.05
CA THR A 605 -1.83 -11.29 16.80
C THR A 605 -0.58 -10.51 17.20
N PHE A 606 -0.49 -9.21 16.89
CA PHE A 606 0.61 -8.40 17.41
C PHE A 606 0.57 -8.33 18.93
N ALA A 607 -0.62 -8.18 19.52
CA ALA A 607 -0.79 -8.25 20.96
C ALA A 607 -0.27 -9.56 21.55
N GLY A 608 -0.60 -10.69 20.91
CA GLY A 608 -0.12 -12.02 21.30
C GLY A 608 1.40 -12.16 21.19
N TYR A 609 2.01 -11.59 20.15
CA TYR A 609 3.47 -11.57 20.00
C TYR A 609 4.15 -10.83 21.15
N PHE A 610 3.71 -9.60 21.47
CA PHE A 610 4.25 -8.82 22.59
C PHE A 610 4.07 -9.53 23.95
N ALA A 611 3.01 -10.33 24.11
CA ALA A 611 2.82 -11.13 25.32
C ALA A 611 3.72 -12.38 25.37
N ALA A 612 4.15 -12.89 24.21
CA ALA A 612 4.97 -14.11 24.10
C ALA A 612 6.49 -13.84 24.19
N VAL A 613 6.92 -12.59 24.04
CA VAL A 613 8.34 -12.20 24.07
C VAL A 613 8.66 -11.35 25.30
N PRO A 614 9.92 -11.31 25.77
CA PRO A 614 10.32 -10.43 26.86
C PRO A 614 10.03 -8.95 26.53
N PRO A 615 9.67 -8.14 27.54
CA PRO A 615 9.48 -6.71 27.33
C PRO A 615 10.79 -6.05 26.89
N PRO A 616 10.74 -5.05 26.00
CA PRO A 616 11.93 -4.35 25.55
C PRO A 616 12.57 -3.55 26.70
N ASN A 617 13.89 -3.50 26.71
CA ASN A 617 14.68 -2.75 27.70
C ASN A 617 15.57 -1.66 27.09
N GLU A 618 15.62 -1.57 25.75
CA GLU A 618 16.43 -0.61 25.02
C GLU A 618 15.53 0.43 24.36
N ALA A 619 15.78 1.71 24.65
CA ALA A 619 15.07 2.82 24.05
C ALA A 619 15.80 3.37 22.82
N ARG A 620 15.07 3.61 21.73
CA ARG A 620 15.58 4.20 20.50
C ARG A 620 14.68 5.33 20.02
N TYR A 621 15.28 6.48 19.78
CA TYR A 621 14.67 7.56 18.98
C TYR A 621 15.01 7.30 17.51
N PHE A 622 14.02 7.45 16.64
CA PHE A 622 14.21 7.40 15.19
C PHE A 622 14.10 8.83 14.65
N THR A 623 15.10 9.28 13.90
CA THR A 623 15.08 10.63 13.30
C THR A 623 14.10 10.69 12.13
N ALA A 624 13.81 11.89 11.63
CA ALA A 624 13.01 12.07 10.41
C ALA A 624 13.62 11.32 9.21
N ASP A 625 14.94 11.33 9.05
CA ASP A 625 15.62 10.58 7.97
C ASP A 625 15.59 9.06 8.15
N GLU A 626 15.32 8.57 9.36
CA GLU A 626 15.19 7.14 9.65
C GLU A 626 13.74 6.64 9.49
N MET A 627 12.77 7.53 9.29
CA MET A 627 11.34 7.26 9.12
C MET A 627 10.75 8.13 8.00
N VAL A 628 11.05 7.78 6.75
CA VAL A 628 10.75 8.62 5.59
C VAL A 628 9.52 8.09 4.85
N GLY A 629 8.50 8.93 4.71
CA GLY A 629 7.40 8.70 3.77
C GLY A 629 7.77 9.19 2.37
N ARG A 630 7.23 8.52 1.34
CA ARG A 630 7.35 8.99 -0.06
C ARG A 630 5.98 9.14 -0.71
N PRO A 631 5.06 9.96 -0.15
CA PRO A 631 3.71 10.11 -0.70
C PRO A 631 3.72 10.52 -2.18
N TRP A 632 4.71 11.30 -2.62
CA TRP A 632 4.90 11.69 -4.02
C TRP A 632 5.21 10.51 -4.96
N ALA A 633 5.63 9.34 -4.47
CA ALA A 633 5.87 8.17 -5.32
C ALA A 633 4.60 7.67 -6.02
N TRP A 634 3.41 8.03 -5.51
CA TRP A 634 2.12 7.59 -6.05
C TRP A 634 1.41 8.65 -6.91
N CYS A 635 1.59 9.94 -6.62
CA CYS A 635 0.86 11.05 -7.28
C CYS A 635 1.73 12.18 -7.82
N GLY A 636 3.05 12.10 -7.60
CA GLY A 636 3.98 13.19 -7.84
C GLY A 636 3.78 14.41 -6.93
N PHE A 637 4.80 15.26 -6.84
CA PHE A 637 4.79 16.54 -6.11
C PHE A 637 3.76 17.52 -6.67
N GLY A 638 3.50 17.54 -7.98
CA GLY A 638 2.53 18.48 -8.57
C GLY A 638 1.12 18.32 -7.99
N SER A 639 0.57 17.11 -8.08
CA SER A 639 -0.74 16.81 -7.51
C SER A 639 -0.71 16.83 -5.98
N LEU A 640 0.35 16.32 -5.36
CA LEU A 640 0.52 16.36 -3.90
C LEU A 640 0.46 17.80 -3.36
N ASN A 641 1.15 18.74 -4.00
CA ASN A 641 1.20 20.15 -3.62
C ASN A 641 -0.20 20.77 -3.66
N GLN A 642 -0.98 20.53 -4.71
CA GLN A 642 -2.36 21.04 -4.78
C GLN A 642 -3.21 20.49 -3.63
N MET A 643 -3.15 19.18 -3.42
CA MET A 643 -4.02 18.49 -2.47
C MET A 643 -3.66 18.83 -1.02
N ALA A 644 -2.36 18.84 -0.70
CA ALA A 644 -1.85 19.23 0.61
C ALA A 644 -2.14 20.70 0.93
N ARG A 645 -2.08 21.58 -0.07
CA ARG A 645 -2.48 22.99 0.10
C ARG A 645 -3.95 23.14 0.43
N GLU A 646 -4.82 22.53 -0.37
CA GLU A 646 -6.26 22.54 -0.13
C GLU A 646 -6.58 21.99 1.27
N ASP A 647 -5.93 20.89 1.67
CA ASP A 647 -6.09 20.30 2.99
C ASP A 647 -5.65 21.25 4.11
N ARG A 648 -4.44 21.81 4.00
CA ARG A 648 -3.88 22.74 5.00
C ARG A 648 -4.73 24.01 5.16
N GLN A 649 -5.30 24.52 4.07
CA GLN A 649 -6.19 25.68 4.09
C GLN A 649 -7.50 25.36 4.83
N LEU A 650 -8.10 24.20 4.56
CA LEU A 650 -9.34 23.78 5.21
C LEU A 650 -9.14 23.45 6.69
N GLU A 651 -8.04 22.77 7.05
CA GLU A 651 -7.69 22.53 8.45
C GLU A 651 -7.57 23.86 9.22
N ARG A 652 -6.83 24.82 8.68
CA ARG A 652 -6.67 26.16 9.31
C ARG A 652 -8.01 26.89 9.43
N LEU A 653 -8.85 26.85 8.39
CA LEU A 653 -10.17 27.47 8.40
C LEU A 653 -11.07 26.83 9.47
N LEU A 654 -11.11 25.50 9.52
CA LEU A 654 -11.94 24.74 10.46
C LEU A 654 -11.50 24.98 11.92
N VAL A 655 -10.19 24.98 12.18
CA VAL A 655 -9.64 25.32 13.51
C VAL A 655 -9.99 26.76 13.90
N ASN A 656 -9.93 27.71 12.97
CA ASN A 656 -10.31 29.09 13.25
C ASN A 656 -11.81 29.21 13.53
N ALA A 657 -12.66 28.51 12.77
CA ALA A 657 -14.09 28.44 13.01
C ALA A 657 -14.40 27.89 14.41
N GLU A 658 -13.76 26.78 14.82
CA GLU A 658 -13.94 26.21 16.17
C GLU A 658 -13.50 27.18 17.27
N LYS A 659 -12.36 27.86 17.12
CA LYS A 659 -11.87 28.86 18.09
C LYS A 659 -12.89 29.98 18.30
N PHE A 660 -13.35 30.61 17.21
CA PHE A 660 -14.29 31.73 17.32
C PHE A 660 -15.70 31.26 17.69
N ALA A 661 -16.14 30.08 17.27
CA ALA A 661 -17.40 29.50 17.73
C ALA A 661 -17.36 29.21 19.24
N THR A 662 -16.21 28.77 19.77
CA THR A 662 -16.00 28.59 21.21
C THR A 662 -16.10 29.93 21.96
N LEU A 663 -15.46 30.99 21.46
CA LEU A 663 -15.55 32.33 22.04
C LEU A 663 -16.97 32.90 21.98
N ALA A 664 -17.63 32.77 20.82
CA ALA A 664 -19.03 33.15 20.66
C ALA A 664 -19.93 32.35 21.62
N SER A 665 -19.60 31.08 21.85
CA SER A 665 -20.36 30.24 22.78
C SER A 665 -20.22 30.64 24.24
N ALA A 666 -19.01 30.98 24.66
CA ALA A 666 -18.78 31.60 25.96
C ALA A 666 -19.58 32.91 26.15
N SER A 667 -19.96 33.58 25.05
CA SER A 667 -20.78 34.79 25.06
C SER A 667 -22.30 34.54 24.85
N GLY A 668 -22.74 33.29 24.74
CA GLY A 668 -24.15 32.89 24.69
C GLY A 668 -24.66 32.34 23.35
N ARG A 669 -23.81 32.18 22.32
CA ARG A 669 -24.18 31.46 21.09
C ARG A 669 -24.13 29.93 21.33
N PRO A 670 -25.08 29.10 20.90
CA PRO A 670 -24.91 27.65 20.99
C PRO A 670 -23.68 27.18 20.20
N TYR A 671 -22.89 26.23 20.75
CA TYR A 671 -21.76 25.63 20.03
C TYR A 671 -22.26 24.53 19.08
N PRO A 672 -21.96 24.60 17.77
CA PRO A 672 -22.49 23.66 16.77
C PRO A 672 -21.67 22.36 16.71
N ALA A 673 -21.67 21.58 17.80
CA ALA A 673 -20.83 20.40 17.96
C ALA A 673 -20.97 19.37 16.82
N ASP A 674 -22.21 19.04 16.44
CA ASP A 674 -22.48 18.01 15.42
C ASP A 674 -21.99 18.45 14.02
N LEU A 675 -22.09 19.75 13.70
CA LEU A 675 -21.61 20.29 12.42
C LEU A 675 -20.08 20.23 12.35
N PHE A 676 -19.38 20.60 13.43
CA PHE A 676 -17.93 20.49 13.49
C PHE A 676 -17.45 19.05 13.46
N GLU A 677 -18.12 18.13 14.17
CA GLU A 677 -17.79 16.70 14.09
C GLU A 677 -17.93 16.18 12.65
N GLN A 678 -19.03 16.50 11.97
CA GLN A 678 -19.22 16.10 10.57
C GLN A 678 -18.19 16.73 9.64
N ALA A 679 -17.87 18.02 9.81
CA ALA A 679 -16.84 18.70 9.02
C ALA A 679 -15.45 18.09 9.24
N TRP A 680 -15.07 17.78 10.48
CA TRP A 680 -13.82 17.07 10.74
C TRP A 680 -13.79 15.70 10.08
N LYS A 681 -14.83 14.88 10.25
CA LYS A 681 -14.92 13.56 9.60
C LYS A 681 -14.82 13.66 8.08
N ASN A 682 -15.45 14.66 7.47
CA ASN A 682 -15.31 14.95 6.04
C ASN A 682 -13.87 15.32 5.65
N LEU A 683 -13.23 16.23 6.40
CA LEU A 683 -11.84 16.61 6.14
C LEU A 683 -10.91 15.40 6.23
N LEU A 684 -10.99 14.63 7.33
CA LEU A 684 -10.18 13.42 7.54
C LEU A 684 -10.43 12.36 6.46
N SER A 685 -11.68 12.21 5.98
CA SER A 685 -12.01 11.31 4.86
C SER A 685 -11.35 11.76 3.55
N SER A 686 -11.27 13.07 3.32
CA SER A 686 -10.59 13.64 2.15
C SER A 686 -9.05 13.52 2.24
N GLN A 687 -8.53 13.18 3.42
CA GLN A 687 -7.10 12.98 3.67
C GLN A 687 -6.63 11.52 3.45
N ASP A 688 -7.53 10.62 3.09
CA ASP A 688 -7.17 9.24 2.81
C ASP A 688 -6.15 9.14 1.66
N HIS A 689 -5.19 8.22 1.76
CA HIS A 689 -4.15 8.11 0.75
C HIS A 689 -4.67 7.74 -0.65
N PHE A 690 -5.87 7.16 -0.80
CA PHE A 690 -6.49 6.96 -2.11
C PHE A 690 -7.10 8.22 -2.71
N VAL A 691 -7.40 9.23 -1.88
CA VAL A 691 -7.74 10.57 -2.36
C VAL A 691 -6.47 11.25 -2.84
N TYR A 692 -5.37 11.19 -2.08
CA TYR A 692 -4.06 11.73 -2.46
C TYR A 692 -3.36 11.00 -3.63
N GLY A 693 -3.55 9.68 -3.78
CA GLY A 693 -2.72 8.77 -4.57
C GLY A 693 -3.34 8.22 -5.86
N CYS A 694 -3.09 6.92 -6.12
CA CYS A 694 -3.44 6.19 -7.35
C CYS A 694 -4.91 6.29 -7.77
N GLY A 695 -5.81 6.53 -6.82
CA GLY A 695 -7.23 6.57 -7.05
C GLY A 695 -7.72 7.85 -7.74
N GLY A 696 -7.44 9.00 -7.11
CA GLY A 696 -7.99 10.30 -7.51
C GLY A 696 -7.22 10.95 -8.66
N ALA A 697 -5.90 11.10 -8.53
CA ALA A 697 -5.10 11.86 -9.49
C ALA A 697 -4.86 11.09 -10.81
N GLN A 698 -4.70 9.76 -10.75
CA GLN A 698 -4.38 8.96 -11.95
C GLN A 698 -5.61 8.64 -12.80
N ASN A 699 -6.81 8.62 -12.20
CA ASN A 699 -8.05 8.28 -12.88
C ASN A 699 -9.23 9.18 -12.44
N PRO A 700 -9.31 10.41 -12.98
CA PRO A 700 -10.34 11.39 -12.59
C PRO A 700 -11.78 10.90 -12.86
N GLU A 701 -11.97 10.07 -13.88
CA GLU A 701 -13.25 9.44 -14.22
C GLU A 701 -13.66 8.35 -13.23
N GLY A 702 -12.74 7.96 -12.33
CA GLY A 702 -12.93 6.96 -11.29
C GLY A 702 -12.60 5.54 -11.75
N TYR A 703 -12.37 4.66 -10.78
CA TYR A 703 -12.26 3.23 -11.04
C TYR A 703 -13.67 2.63 -11.05
N HIS A 704 -13.90 1.64 -11.92
CA HIS A 704 -15.07 0.77 -11.79
C HIS A 704 -15.10 0.19 -10.38
N VAL A 705 -16.28 0.15 -9.76
CA VAL A 705 -16.50 -0.62 -8.54
C VAL A 705 -16.01 -2.05 -8.79
N GLY A 706 -14.94 -2.44 -8.10
CA GLY A 706 -14.26 -3.73 -8.27
C GLY A 706 -13.35 -3.82 -9.49
N GLY A 707 -12.87 -2.72 -10.07
CA GLY A 707 -11.87 -2.73 -11.14
C GLY A 707 -10.52 -3.33 -10.72
N LEU A 708 -10.23 -3.36 -9.41
CA LEU A 708 -9.15 -4.17 -8.85
C LEU A 708 -9.53 -5.65 -8.74
N GLU A 709 -10.77 -5.99 -8.39
CA GLU A 709 -11.23 -7.36 -8.18
C GLU A 709 -11.54 -8.10 -9.51
N GLU A 710 -12.07 -7.40 -10.53
CA GLU A 710 -12.50 -7.93 -11.83
C GLU A 710 -11.38 -8.66 -12.59
N PRO A 711 -10.14 -8.14 -12.69
CA PRO A 711 -9.04 -8.90 -13.28
C PRO A 711 -8.76 -10.22 -12.55
N PHE A 712 -9.02 -10.29 -11.25
CA PHE A 712 -8.78 -11.47 -10.41
C PHE A 712 -10.02 -12.36 -10.24
N MET A 713 -11.21 -11.93 -10.71
CA MET A 713 -12.48 -12.64 -10.59
C MET A 713 -13.20 -12.72 -11.95
N PRO A 714 -13.13 -13.87 -12.66
CA PRO A 714 -13.74 -14.07 -13.98
C PRO A 714 -15.25 -13.83 -14.03
N ASP A 715 -15.95 -14.03 -12.91
CA ASP A 715 -17.39 -13.79 -12.74
C ASP A 715 -17.64 -12.73 -11.66
N TYR A 716 -16.92 -11.61 -11.71
CA TYR A 716 -17.13 -10.50 -10.78
C TYR A 716 -18.63 -10.10 -10.78
N PRO A 717 -19.38 -10.36 -9.68
CA PRO A 717 -20.83 -10.13 -9.63
C PRO A 717 -21.20 -8.70 -9.19
N GLY A 718 -20.21 -7.90 -8.82
CA GLY A 718 -20.42 -6.54 -8.32
C GLY A 718 -20.75 -5.55 -9.44
N PRO A 719 -21.26 -4.36 -9.07
CA PRO A 719 -21.61 -3.34 -10.05
C PRO A 719 -20.35 -2.83 -10.77
N ARG A 720 -20.45 -2.47 -12.06
CA ARG A 720 -19.34 -1.89 -12.84
C ARG A 720 -19.35 -0.36 -12.89
N THR A 721 -20.09 0.27 -11.98
CA THR A 721 -20.25 1.73 -11.97
C THR A 721 -18.94 2.39 -11.54
N PRO A 722 -18.38 3.32 -12.30
CA PRO A 722 -17.20 4.05 -11.87
C PRO A 722 -17.52 5.02 -10.73
N ILE A 723 -16.61 5.12 -9.75
CA ILE A 723 -16.65 6.09 -8.65
C ILE A 723 -15.31 6.80 -8.60
N SER A 724 -15.35 8.13 -8.52
CA SER A 724 -14.16 8.97 -8.41
C SER A 724 -13.93 9.39 -6.95
N THR A 725 -12.78 9.02 -6.36
CA THR A 725 -12.35 9.56 -5.07
C THR A 725 -12.04 11.03 -5.14
N GLU A 726 -11.51 11.50 -6.25
CA GLU A 726 -11.22 12.92 -6.42
C GLU A 726 -12.52 13.72 -6.30
N ALA A 727 -13.58 13.30 -7.01
CA ALA A 727 -14.88 13.96 -6.93
C ALA A 727 -15.49 13.90 -5.52
N SER A 728 -15.39 12.74 -4.85
CA SER A 728 -15.89 12.56 -3.49
C SER A 728 -15.12 13.42 -2.48
N GLY A 729 -13.79 13.41 -2.57
CA GLY A 729 -12.89 14.23 -1.79
C GLY A 729 -13.15 15.73 -1.98
N ARG A 730 -13.32 16.19 -3.22
CA ARG A 730 -13.69 17.57 -3.53
C ARG A 730 -15.04 17.94 -2.92
N ALA A 731 -16.04 17.06 -3.02
CA ALA A 731 -17.35 17.30 -2.42
C ALA A 731 -17.30 17.41 -0.88
N TRP A 732 -16.52 16.54 -0.21
CA TRP A 732 -16.28 16.66 1.23
C TRP A 732 -15.58 17.96 1.58
N LYS A 733 -14.52 18.32 0.84
CA LYS A 733 -13.79 19.57 1.04
C LYS A 733 -14.70 20.80 0.91
N THR A 734 -15.60 20.82 -0.08
CA THR A 734 -16.61 21.89 -0.22
C THR A 734 -17.53 21.94 1.00
N GLN A 735 -18.04 20.80 1.49
CA GLN A 735 -18.88 20.78 2.70
C GLN A 735 -18.13 21.28 3.94
N VAL A 736 -16.84 20.94 4.07
CA VAL A 736 -15.99 21.44 5.16
C VAL A 736 -15.84 22.95 5.06
N GLU A 737 -15.58 23.47 3.86
CA GLU A 737 -15.44 24.90 3.63
C GLU A 737 -16.74 25.64 3.95
N ASP A 738 -17.88 25.16 3.47
CA ASP A 738 -19.20 25.77 3.70
C ASP A 738 -19.50 25.86 5.20
N VAL A 739 -19.39 24.74 5.94
CA VAL A 739 -19.62 24.71 7.39
C VAL A 739 -18.66 25.63 8.12
N ALA A 740 -17.37 25.57 7.79
CA ALA A 740 -16.37 26.36 8.50
C ALA A 740 -16.53 27.87 8.23
N ARG A 741 -16.89 28.28 7.00
CA ARG A 741 -17.16 29.68 6.68
C ARG A 741 -18.43 30.18 7.35
N GLU A 742 -19.53 29.44 7.22
CA GLU A 742 -20.82 29.83 7.82
C GLU A 742 -20.70 29.98 9.33
N GLU A 743 -20.04 29.02 10.00
CA GLU A 743 -19.88 29.07 11.46
C GLU A 743 -18.86 30.11 11.92
N LEU A 744 -17.80 30.34 11.16
CA LEU A 744 -16.86 31.42 11.44
C LEU A 744 -17.55 32.78 11.28
N ASP A 745 -18.22 33.03 10.17
CA ASP A 745 -18.92 34.30 9.91
C ASP A 745 -20.03 34.54 10.96
N GLY A 746 -20.82 33.52 11.28
CA GLY A 746 -21.83 33.57 12.33
C GLY A 746 -21.24 33.88 13.71
N ALA A 747 -20.09 33.28 14.05
CA ALA A 747 -19.39 33.55 15.31
C ALA A 747 -18.82 34.98 15.35
N LEU A 748 -18.12 35.41 14.30
CA LEU A 748 -17.55 36.75 14.20
C LEU A 748 -18.64 37.83 14.23
N HIS A 749 -19.78 37.60 13.58
CA HIS A 749 -20.91 38.53 13.60
C HIS A 749 -21.54 38.65 15.00
N HIS A 750 -21.71 37.51 15.70
CA HIS A 750 -22.22 37.50 17.08
C HIS A 750 -21.30 38.27 18.03
N LEU A 751 -19.98 38.13 17.86
CA LEU A 751 -18.99 38.87 18.64
C LEU A 751 -18.97 40.37 18.28
N LEU A 752 -19.13 40.72 16.99
CA LEU A 752 -19.16 42.10 16.51
C LEU A 752 -20.33 42.90 17.09
N ILE A 753 -21.55 42.33 17.10
CA ILE A 753 -22.77 43.00 17.59
C ILE A 753 -22.63 43.49 19.04
N ARG A 754 -21.80 42.82 19.85
CA ARG A 754 -21.59 43.16 21.25
C ARG A 754 -20.53 44.23 21.50
N GLU A 755 -19.57 44.36 20.58
CA GLU A 755 -18.34 45.12 20.80
C GLU A 755 -18.19 46.37 19.93
N ALA A 756 -18.96 46.48 18.83
CA ALA A 756 -18.97 47.68 18.01
C ALA A 756 -19.62 48.86 18.76
N ARG A 757 -18.80 49.76 19.33
CA ARG A 757 -19.27 51.05 19.82
C ARG A 757 -19.27 52.06 18.67
N PRO A 758 -20.41 52.66 18.30
CA PRO A 758 -20.42 53.77 17.36
C PRO A 758 -19.64 54.95 17.96
N THR A 759 -18.49 55.31 17.38
CA THR A 759 -17.92 56.64 17.60
C THR A 759 -18.66 57.64 16.73
N ALA A 760 -19.16 58.74 17.30
CA ALA A 760 -20.04 59.71 16.66
C ALA A 760 -19.48 60.43 15.40
N THR A 761 -18.27 60.09 14.95
CA THR A 761 -17.49 60.79 13.92
C THR A 761 -16.92 59.91 12.80
N ALA A 762 -17.14 58.58 12.81
CA ALA A 762 -16.63 57.68 11.77
C ALA A 762 -17.75 57.24 10.82
N GLU A 763 -17.57 57.38 9.49
CA GLU A 763 -18.54 56.92 8.48
C GLU A 763 -18.57 55.38 8.35
N THR A 764 -17.42 54.73 8.50
CA THR A 764 -17.29 53.26 8.44
C THR A 764 -16.28 52.75 9.47
N GLN A 765 -16.54 51.58 10.07
CA GLN A 765 -15.63 50.89 10.98
C GLN A 765 -15.29 49.50 10.44
N VAL A 766 -14.01 49.12 10.51
CA VAL A 766 -13.51 47.78 10.16
C VAL A 766 -12.97 47.12 11.42
N VAL A 767 -13.40 45.89 11.72
CA VAL A 767 -12.86 45.11 12.84
C VAL A 767 -11.96 44.00 12.30
N VAL A 768 -10.72 43.97 12.79
CA VAL A 768 -9.72 42.97 12.44
C VAL A 768 -9.59 41.99 13.58
N TYR A 769 -9.91 40.72 13.32
CA TYR A 769 -9.76 39.62 14.26
C TYR A 769 -8.43 38.89 14.03
N ASN A 770 -7.77 38.47 15.11
CA ASN A 770 -6.54 37.71 15.07
C ASN A 770 -6.77 36.25 15.53
N PRO A 771 -6.71 35.26 14.63
CA PRO A 771 -6.89 33.85 15.00
C PRO A 771 -5.67 33.20 15.67
N HIS A 772 -4.55 33.92 15.80
CA HIS A 772 -3.31 33.41 16.38
C HIS A 772 -3.28 33.54 17.90
N ASN A 773 -2.50 32.68 18.54
CA ASN A 773 -2.22 32.71 19.98
C ASN A 773 -1.06 33.66 20.35
N TRP A 774 -0.76 34.65 19.49
CA TRP A 774 0.20 35.73 19.73
C TRP A 774 -0.28 37.02 19.07
N ASP A 775 0.23 38.16 19.53
CA ASP A 775 -0.08 39.47 18.95
C ASP A 775 0.49 39.56 17.53
N ARG A 776 -0.33 40.05 16.60
CA ARG A 776 0.05 40.11 15.18
C ARG A 776 -0.12 41.51 14.65
N THR A 777 0.89 41.99 13.92
CA THR A 777 0.83 43.20 13.09
C THR A 777 1.15 42.81 11.65
N GLY A 778 0.41 43.34 10.67
CA GLY A 778 0.64 43.05 9.26
C GLY A 778 -0.34 43.76 8.34
N GLU A 779 -0.20 43.53 7.03
CA GLU A 779 -1.14 44.03 6.02
C GLU A 779 -2.49 43.28 6.11
N VAL A 780 -3.58 44.04 6.05
CA VAL A 780 -4.95 43.56 5.90
C VAL A 780 -5.55 44.21 4.66
N GLN A 781 -6.33 43.43 3.91
CA GLN A 781 -7.09 43.91 2.75
C GLN A 781 -8.58 43.66 2.99
N CYS A 782 -9.41 44.68 2.76
CA CYS A 782 -10.85 44.58 2.89
C CYS A 782 -11.58 45.40 1.84
N TRP A 783 -12.71 44.86 1.37
CA TRP A 783 -13.63 45.59 0.50
C TRP A 783 -14.54 46.51 1.31
N LEU A 784 -14.63 47.76 0.89
CA LEU A 784 -15.54 48.77 1.46
C LEU A 784 -16.59 49.16 0.43
N HIS A 785 -17.82 49.41 0.89
CA HIS A 785 -18.96 49.84 0.08
C HIS A 785 -19.45 51.22 0.55
N GLY A 786 -19.90 52.06 -0.39
CA GLY A 786 -20.59 53.32 -0.06
C GLY A 786 -19.70 54.46 0.44
N LEU A 787 -18.38 54.33 0.36
CA LEU A 787 -17.41 55.38 0.68
C LEU A 787 -16.83 55.95 -0.62
N ALA A 788 -17.30 57.13 -1.03
CA ALA A 788 -16.78 57.82 -2.21
C ALA A 788 -15.78 58.92 -1.80
N ALA A 789 -14.49 58.58 -1.79
CA ALA A 789 -13.43 59.53 -1.40
C ALA A 789 -12.15 59.36 -2.24
N PRO A 790 -11.42 60.44 -2.56
CA PRO A 790 -10.16 60.37 -3.31
C PRO A 790 -9.02 59.71 -2.52
N GLY A 791 -9.07 59.73 -1.19
CA GLY A 791 -8.20 58.97 -0.29
C GLY A 791 -8.93 58.56 0.99
N LEU A 792 -8.35 57.62 1.74
CA LEU A 792 -8.89 57.15 3.02
C LEU A 792 -7.82 57.26 4.11
N ALA A 793 -8.22 57.67 5.31
CA ALA A 793 -7.44 57.61 6.54
C ALA A 793 -7.97 56.47 7.41
N VAL A 794 -7.06 55.74 8.04
CA VAL A 794 -7.37 54.60 8.91
C VAL A 794 -6.82 54.87 10.29
N THR A 795 -7.65 54.86 11.33
CA THR A 795 -7.23 55.12 12.71
C THR A 795 -7.88 54.18 13.70
N ASP A 796 -7.17 53.80 14.77
CA ASP A 796 -7.75 53.09 15.92
C ASP A 796 -8.18 54.03 17.05
N GLY A 797 -8.16 55.35 16.82
CA GLY A 797 -8.45 56.39 17.81
C GLY A 797 -7.22 56.92 18.55
N GLU A 798 -6.10 56.20 18.53
CA GLU A 798 -4.84 56.63 19.14
C GLU A 798 -3.83 57.10 18.09
N ARG A 799 -3.77 56.41 16.94
CA ARG A 799 -2.86 56.75 15.83
C ARG A 799 -3.49 56.52 14.47
N GLU A 800 -2.91 57.12 13.43
CA GLU A 800 -3.20 56.82 12.03
C GLU A 800 -2.31 55.66 11.54
N TRP A 801 -2.87 54.77 10.73
CA TRP A 801 -2.22 53.59 10.19
C TRP A 801 -1.95 53.74 8.68
N PRO A 802 -0.79 53.27 8.17
CA PRO A 802 -0.50 53.27 6.74
C PRO A 802 -1.59 52.53 5.96
N ALA A 803 -2.12 53.19 4.94
CA ALA A 803 -3.21 52.67 4.12
C ALA A 803 -3.10 53.11 2.66
N THR A 804 -3.63 52.31 1.74
CA THR A 804 -3.67 52.57 0.30
C THR A 804 -4.91 51.93 -0.31
N VAL A 805 -5.58 52.65 -1.20
CA VAL A 805 -6.68 52.09 -2.01
C VAL A 805 -6.05 51.41 -3.22
N LEU A 806 -6.16 50.09 -3.29
CA LEU A 806 -5.56 49.27 -4.37
C LEU A 806 -6.43 49.26 -5.63
N GLU A 807 -7.74 49.13 -5.45
CA GLU A 807 -8.70 49.00 -6.54
C GLU A 807 -9.95 49.82 -6.28
N ARG A 808 -10.58 50.28 -7.37
CA ARG A 808 -11.89 50.92 -7.38
C ARG A 808 -12.77 50.26 -8.42
N HIS A 809 -13.94 49.80 -8.02
CA HIS A 809 -14.94 49.21 -8.90
C HIS A 809 -16.25 49.98 -8.76
N GLN A 810 -16.97 50.10 -9.87
CA GLN A 810 -18.35 50.57 -9.85
C GLN A 810 -19.27 49.36 -10.06
N ASP A 811 -20.19 49.15 -9.12
CA ASP A 811 -21.22 48.12 -9.22
C ASP A 811 -22.63 48.72 -9.05
N ALA A 812 -23.67 47.87 -9.15
CA ALA A 812 -25.06 48.31 -9.01
C ALA A 812 -25.40 48.89 -7.62
N GLY A 813 -24.56 48.66 -6.61
CA GLY A 813 -24.67 49.16 -5.24
C GLY A 813 -23.83 50.42 -4.96
N GLY A 814 -23.06 50.92 -5.94
CA GLY A 814 -22.24 52.12 -5.83
C GLY A 814 -20.74 51.87 -6.01
N GLU A 815 -19.92 52.81 -5.53
CA GLU A 815 -18.46 52.63 -5.55
C GLU A 815 -18.04 51.60 -4.49
N ARG A 816 -17.25 50.63 -4.92
CA ARG A 816 -16.61 49.61 -4.09
C ARG A 816 -15.09 49.77 -4.15
N LEU A 817 -14.44 49.82 -3.00
CA LEU A 817 -13.00 50.09 -2.87
C LEU A 817 -12.28 48.92 -2.19
N LEU A 818 -11.15 48.48 -2.73
CA LEU A 818 -10.24 47.55 -2.02
C LEU A 818 -9.24 48.37 -1.22
N LEU A 819 -9.42 48.44 0.10
CA LEU A 819 -8.51 49.10 1.02
C LEU A 819 -7.47 48.09 1.51
N SER A 820 -6.19 48.44 1.37
CA SER A 820 -5.06 47.78 2.03
C SER A 820 -4.52 48.68 3.13
N PHE A 821 -4.33 48.16 4.33
CA PHE A 821 -3.77 48.92 5.45
C PHE A 821 -3.01 48.03 6.42
N GLN A 822 -2.09 48.62 7.18
CA GLN A 822 -1.46 47.92 8.31
C GLN A 822 -2.42 47.86 9.49
N ALA A 823 -2.55 46.69 10.09
CA ALA A 823 -3.34 46.46 11.28
C ALA A 823 -2.55 45.65 12.31
N SER A 824 -2.82 45.89 13.59
CA SER A 824 -2.43 45.05 14.70
C SER A 824 -3.65 44.56 15.50
N ALA A 825 -3.60 43.32 15.97
CA ALA A 825 -4.60 42.77 16.87
C ALA A 825 -3.94 41.81 17.88
N PRO A 826 -4.41 41.81 19.14
CA PRO A 826 -3.84 40.95 20.18
C PRO A 826 -4.16 39.48 19.92
N SER A 827 -3.45 38.58 20.57
CA SER A 827 -3.71 37.14 20.52
C SER A 827 -5.20 36.79 20.74
N LEU A 828 -5.78 35.99 19.82
CA LEU A 828 -7.19 35.53 19.83
C LEU A 828 -8.21 36.66 20.05
N GLY A 829 -7.82 37.90 19.76
CA GLY A 829 -8.62 39.09 20.00
C GLY A 829 -8.91 39.85 18.72
N TYR A 830 -9.32 41.10 18.87
CA TYR A 830 -9.64 41.98 17.76
C TYR A 830 -9.17 43.41 18.01
N ARG A 831 -9.14 44.21 16.95
CA ARG A 831 -9.04 45.68 17.02
C ARG A 831 -9.97 46.31 16.00
N ALA A 832 -10.61 47.40 16.38
CA ALA A 832 -11.47 48.17 15.50
C ALA A 832 -10.73 49.39 14.94
N TYR A 833 -10.99 49.70 13.67
CA TYR A 833 -10.39 50.78 12.91
C TYR A 833 -11.49 51.64 12.30
N ALA A 834 -11.47 52.94 12.59
CA ALA A 834 -12.31 53.93 11.93
C ALA A 834 -11.70 54.31 10.58
N ILE A 835 -12.54 54.30 9.54
CA ILE A 835 -12.19 54.70 8.17
C ILE A 835 -12.84 56.05 7.89
N GLN A 836 -12.02 57.03 7.48
CA GLN A 836 -12.46 58.40 7.23
C GLN A 836 -12.03 58.87 5.83
N PRO A 837 -12.92 59.54 5.07
CA PRO A 837 -12.54 60.20 3.83
C PRO A 837 -11.40 61.21 4.02
N ARG A 838 -10.45 61.26 3.08
CA ARG A 838 -9.45 62.33 3.00
C ARG A 838 -9.13 62.74 1.57
N ALA A 839 -8.44 63.86 1.41
CA ALA A 839 -7.84 64.25 0.13
C ALA A 839 -6.81 63.20 -0.33
N ALA A 840 -6.65 63.03 -1.65
CA ALA A 840 -5.66 62.12 -2.20
C ALA A 840 -4.25 62.50 -1.69
N THR A 841 -3.52 61.51 -1.18
CA THR A 841 -2.08 61.66 -0.93
C THR A 841 -1.32 61.64 -2.25
N ALA A 842 -0.23 62.42 -2.32
CA ALA A 842 0.62 62.49 -3.50
C ALA A 842 1.09 61.09 -3.91
N ALA A 843 1.11 60.82 -5.22
CA ALA A 843 1.67 59.59 -5.76
C ALA A 843 3.14 59.44 -5.30
N PRO A 844 3.58 58.23 -4.95
CA PRO A 844 4.98 57.99 -4.64
C PRO A 844 5.85 58.44 -5.81
N PRO A 845 7.05 58.97 -5.55
CA PRO A 845 7.94 59.48 -6.60
C PRO A 845 8.23 58.39 -7.64
N ALA A 846 8.19 58.76 -8.92
CA ALA A 846 8.53 57.87 -10.02
C ALA A 846 9.96 57.34 -9.86
N ARG A 847 10.14 56.02 -9.91
CA ARG A 847 11.46 55.39 -9.80
C ARG A 847 12.23 55.54 -11.13
N PRO A 848 13.56 55.67 -11.10
CA PRO A 848 14.38 55.67 -12.32
C PRO A 848 14.17 54.39 -13.13
N ALA A 849 14.00 54.50 -14.45
CA ALA A 849 13.73 53.37 -15.34
C ALA A 849 14.90 52.36 -15.44
N ASP A 850 16.13 52.78 -15.10
CA ASP A 850 17.36 52.01 -15.36
C ASP A 850 17.96 51.33 -14.11
N ALA A 851 17.32 51.45 -12.94
CA ALA A 851 17.81 50.82 -11.71
C ALA A 851 17.33 49.35 -11.63
N PRO A 852 18.16 48.42 -11.09
CA PRO A 852 17.70 47.06 -10.85
C PRO A 852 16.48 47.06 -9.92
N PRO A 853 15.49 46.16 -10.11
CA PRO A 853 14.36 46.09 -9.21
C PRO A 853 14.81 45.68 -7.80
N VAL A 854 14.56 46.56 -6.81
CA VAL A 854 14.93 46.34 -5.40
C VAL A 854 13.71 46.47 -4.51
N LEU A 855 13.44 45.44 -3.69
CA LEU A 855 12.47 45.46 -2.60
C LEU A 855 13.24 45.54 -1.29
N GLU A 856 12.99 46.57 -0.49
CA GLU A 856 13.73 46.82 0.73
C GLU A 856 12.82 47.38 1.83
N ASN A 857 13.02 46.92 3.06
CA ASN A 857 12.42 47.50 4.26
C ASN A 857 13.44 47.53 5.41
N ARG A 858 12.99 47.58 6.66
CA ARG A 858 13.90 47.59 7.83
C ARG A 858 14.58 46.25 8.12
N TYR A 859 14.03 45.13 7.64
CA TYR A 859 14.50 43.78 7.95
C TYR A 859 15.39 43.20 6.86
N LEU A 860 15.02 43.38 5.59
CA LEU A 860 15.72 42.75 4.47
C LEU A 860 15.82 43.65 3.25
N ARG A 861 16.73 43.26 2.35
CA ARG A 861 16.90 43.85 1.02
C ARG A 861 17.01 42.73 -0.03
N ALA A 862 16.11 42.73 -1.00
CA ALA A 862 16.05 41.77 -2.10
C ALA A 862 16.28 42.47 -3.45
N VAL A 863 17.21 41.95 -4.25
CA VAL A 863 17.56 42.49 -5.58
C VAL A 863 17.22 41.48 -6.67
N PHE A 864 16.63 41.95 -7.76
CA PHE A 864 16.26 41.13 -8.90
C PHE A 864 17.06 41.53 -10.14
N ASP A 865 17.36 40.55 -10.99
CA ASP A 865 17.96 40.80 -12.30
C ASP A 865 16.94 41.47 -13.25
N SER A 866 17.36 42.55 -13.93
CA SER A 866 16.48 43.37 -14.77
C SER A 866 16.04 42.69 -16.07
N GLN A 867 16.68 41.58 -16.49
CA GLN A 867 16.32 40.88 -17.73
C GLN A 867 15.51 39.61 -17.46
N THR A 868 15.90 38.82 -16.47
CA THR A 868 15.34 37.50 -16.17
C THR A 868 14.32 37.53 -15.03
N GLY A 869 14.38 38.55 -14.17
CA GLY A 869 13.58 38.63 -12.94
C GLY A 869 14.03 37.68 -11.84
N GLY A 870 15.18 37.00 -11.98
CA GLY A 870 15.72 36.12 -10.94
C GLY A 870 16.18 36.91 -9.70
N LEU A 871 15.95 36.37 -8.50
CA LEU A 871 16.47 36.94 -7.26
C LEU A 871 17.99 36.73 -7.20
N THR A 872 18.76 37.82 -7.17
CA THR A 872 20.24 37.81 -7.25
C THR A 872 20.93 38.17 -5.92
N SER A 873 20.22 38.80 -4.99
CA SER A 873 20.73 39.12 -3.65
C SER A 873 19.58 39.15 -2.65
N LEU A 874 19.79 38.57 -1.47
CA LEU A 874 18.87 38.59 -0.34
C LEU A 874 19.67 38.82 0.95
N VAL A 875 19.62 40.06 1.44
CA VAL A 875 20.39 40.50 2.61
C VAL A 875 19.48 40.62 3.83
N GLU A 876 19.85 39.95 4.92
CA GLU A 876 19.33 40.20 6.26
C GLU A 876 20.02 41.44 6.84
N LYS A 877 19.25 42.48 7.18
CA LYS A 877 19.82 43.83 7.45
C LYS A 877 20.35 44.02 8.87
N SER A 878 19.90 43.25 9.86
CA SER A 878 20.38 43.43 11.23
C SER A 878 21.82 42.93 11.42
N GLY A 879 22.19 41.87 10.71
CA GLY A 879 23.55 41.33 10.64
C GLY A 879 24.33 41.75 9.39
N GLY A 880 23.65 42.25 8.36
CA GLY A 880 24.27 42.60 7.07
C GLY A 880 24.72 41.37 6.29
N VAL A 881 24.02 40.24 6.46
CA VAL A 881 24.41 38.94 5.90
C VAL A 881 23.74 38.71 4.56
N GLU A 882 24.54 38.41 3.53
CA GLU A 882 24.05 37.95 2.23
C GLU A 882 23.78 36.44 2.30
N LEU A 883 22.57 36.03 1.88
CA LEU A 883 22.12 34.64 1.96
C LEU A 883 22.31 33.86 0.65
N LEU A 884 22.46 34.55 -0.49
CA LEU A 884 22.61 33.92 -1.80
C LEU A 884 24.08 33.82 -2.23
N ARG A 885 24.38 32.81 -3.06
CA ARG A 885 25.70 32.65 -3.66
C ARG A 885 25.97 33.75 -4.70
N GLN A 886 27.20 34.25 -4.68
CA GLN A 886 27.62 35.32 -5.58
C GLN A 886 27.59 34.88 -7.05
N GLY A 887 26.94 35.67 -7.90
CA GLY A 887 26.89 35.43 -9.35
C GLY A 887 25.82 34.43 -9.79
N GLU A 888 25.01 33.91 -8.85
CA GLU A 888 23.88 33.04 -9.12
C GLU A 888 22.55 33.77 -8.92
N GLN A 889 21.45 33.16 -9.38
CA GLN A 889 20.11 33.72 -9.24
C GLN A 889 19.04 32.63 -9.10
N ALA A 890 17.93 32.99 -8.45
CA ALA A 890 16.78 32.10 -8.40
C ALA A 890 16.17 31.89 -9.79
N CYS A 891 15.83 30.65 -10.13
CA CYS A 891 15.32 30.30 -11.45
C CYS A 891 14.46 29.03 -11.48
N PHE A 892 13.66 28.87 -12.52
CA PHE A 892 13.01 27.61 -12.83
C PHE A 892 13.94 26.72 -13.65
N LEU A 893 14.10 25.46 -13.23
CA LEU A 893 14.90 24.46 -13.93
C LEU A 893 14.10 23.18 -14.19
N CYS A 894 14.26 22.62 -15.39
CA CYS A 894 13.81 21.28 -15.78
C CYS A 894 14.71 20.72 -16.88
N THR A 895 15.04 19.43 -16.86
CA THR A 895 15.87 18.82 -17.91
C THR A 895 15.03 18.49 -19.15
N TYR A 896 13.83 17.94 -18.96
CA TYR A 896 12.92 17.59 -20.05
C TYR A 896 11.47 17.95 -19.70
N PRO A 897 10.82 18.90 -20.40
CA PRO A 897 11.40 19.75 -21.43
C PRO A 897 12.49 20.65 -20.83
N PRO A 898 13.54 21.02 -21.60
CA PRO A 898 14.59 21.89 -21.10
C PRO A 898 14.01 23.25 -20.72
N VAL A 899 14.15 23.61 -19.46
CA VAL A 899 13.77 24.92 -18.90
C VAL A 899 14.94 25.41 -18.07
N ASP A 900 15.35 26.66 -18.33
CA ASP A 900 16.33 27.39 -17.54
C ASP A 900 16.02 28.88 -17.63
N THR A 901 15.28 29.42 -16.65
CA THR A 901 14.89 30.84 -16.69
C THR A 901 16.03 31.80 -16.32
N ALA A 902 17.16 31.31 -15.82
CA ALA A 902 18.36 32.15 -15.66
C ALA A 902 18.95 32.57 -17.01
N LYS A 903 18.54 31.92 -18.11
CA LYS A 903 18.96 32.22 -19.49
C LYS A 903 17.83 32.80 -20.36
N ALA A 904 16.66 33.09 -19.78
CA ALA A 904 15.49 33.55 -20.51
C ALA A 904 15.04 34.93 -20.02
N THR A 905 14.65 35.80 -20.95
CA THR A 905 14.09 37.13 -20.62
C THR A 905 12.67 36.98 -20.06
N ALA A 906 12.38 37.70 -18.98
CA ALA A 906 11.06 37.83 -18.39
C ALA A 906 10.54 39.28 -18.50
N ARG A 907 9.23 39.45 -18.43
CA ARG A 907 8.60 40.77 -18.27
C ARG A 907 8.53 41.10 -16.79
N ILE A 908 9.11 42.23 -16.38
CA ILE A 908 9.15 42.68 -14.99
C ILE A 908 8.36 43.98 -14.86
N GLU A 909 7.38 44.00 -13.95
CA GLU A 909 6.49 45.14 -13.75
C GLU A 909 6.35 45.45 -12.26
N TRP A 910 6.42 46.73 -11.91
CA TRP A 910 6.03 47.19 -10.57
C TRP A 910 4.51 47.16 -10.46
N GLU A 911 3.98 46.37 -9.52
CA GLU A 911 2.56 46.34 -9.20
C GLU A 911 2.23 47.31 -8.05
N ARG A 912 3.09 47.35 -7.03
CA ARG A 912 2.91 48.21 -5.84
C ARG A 912 4.22 48.84 -5.40
N ALA A 913 4.14 50.08 -4.94
CA ALA A 913 5.21 50.82 -4.31
C ALA A 913 4.60 51.86 -3.37
N ASP A 914 3.85 51.40 -2.38
CA ASP A 914 3.02 52.21 -1.51
C ASP A 914 3.49 52.14 -0.04
N PRO A 915 2.93 52.95 0.88
CA PRO A 915 3.33 52.94 2.29
C PRO A 915 3.08 51.61 3.03
N VAL A 916 2.29 50.70 2.46
CA VAL A 916 1.95 49.41 3.08
C VAL A 916 2.87 48.31 2.57
N ALA A 917 3.13 48.25 1.26
CA ALA A 917 3.99 47.23 0.66
C ALA A 917 4.61 47.68 -0.69
N SER A 918 5.65 46.96 -1.10
CA SER A 918 6.18 46.99 -2.46
C SER A 918 6.03 45.61 -3.11
N SER A 919 5.66 45.58 -4.39
CA SER A 919 5.57 44.31 -5.13
C SER A 919 5.97 44.42 -6.60
N LEU A 920 6.54 43.32 -7.10
CA LEU A 920 6.89 43.09 -8.49
C LEU A 920 6.06 41.95 -9.06
N ARG A 921 5.71 42.04 -10.34
CA ARG A 921 5.21 40.94 -11.14
C ARG A 921 6.24 40.58 -12.20
N ILE A 922 6.61 39.31 -12.24
CA ILE A 922 7.56 38.73 -13.18
C ILE A 922 6.81 37.68 -14.00
N SER A 923 6.79 37.82 -15.34
CA SER A 923 6.04 36.92 -16.22
C SER A 923 6.92 36.36 -17.34
N GLY A 924 6.76 35.08 -17.65
CA GLY A 924 7.56 34.42 -18.69
C GLY A 924 7.00 33.07 -19.13
N GLN A 925 7.85 32.26 -19.77
CA GLN A 925 7.50 30.94 -20.30
C GLN A 925 8.39 29.84 -19.70
N LEU A 926 7.79 28.68 -19.42
CA LEU A 926 8.41 27.42 -19.01
C LEU A 926 8.11 26.38 -20.11
N GLY A 927 8.92 26.38 -21.17
CA GLY A 927 8.62 25.57 -22.36
C GLY A 927 7.33 26.02 -23.04
N ARG A 928 6.23 25.25 -22.87
CA ARG A 928 4.89 25.59 -23.40
C ARG A 928 3.94 26.16 -22.34
N SER A 929 4.35 26.19 -21.09
CA SER A 929 3.57 26.73 -19.98
C SER A 929 3.94 28.18 -19.75
N SER A 930 2.97 29.01 -19.37
CA SER A 930 3.26 30.39 -18.95
C SER A 930 3.31 30.47 -17.42
N TYR A 931 4.11 31.38 -16.88
CA TYR A 931 4.18 31.62 -15.45
C TYR A 931 4.07 33.11 -15.11
N GLN A 932 3.52 33.39 -13.94
CA GLN A 932 3.52 34.69 -13.30
C GLN A 932 3.97 34.53 -11.85
N LEU A 933 5.11 35.15 -11.50
CA LEU A 933 5.62 35.23 -10.15
C LEU A 933 5.43 36.65 -9.63
N ARG A 934 4.59 36.80 -8.62
CA ARG A 934 4.47 38.04 -7.84
C ARG A 934 5.36 37.95 -6.61
N VAL A 935 6.24 38.94 -6.44
CA VAL A 935 7.08 39.09 -5.27
C VAL A 935 6.57 40.28 -4.46
N LEU A 936 6.28 40.08 -3.17
CA LEU A 936 5.76 41.12 -2.28
C LEU A 936 6.62 41.25 -1.02
N LEU A 937 6.91 42.49 -0.63
CA LEU A 937 7.52 42.82 0.64
C LEU A 937 6.68 43.90 1.34
N ALA A 938 6.02 43.53 2.43
CA ALA A 938 5.31 44.48 3.26
C ALA A 938 6.31 45.39 4.00
N HIS A 939 5.92 46.64 4.25
CA HIS A 939 6.79 47.64 4.89
C HIS A 939 7.26 47.20 6.28
N ASP A 940 6.41 46.45 7.00
CA ASP A 940 6.71 45.92 8.33
C ASP A 940 6.59 44.38 8.40
N SER A 941 7.28 43.68 7.51
CA SER A 941 7.40 42.22 7.57
C SER A 941 8.83 41.77 7.26
N PRO A 942 9.40 40.82 8.01
CA PRO A 942 10.68 40.20 7.67
C PRO A 942 10.54 39.12 6.58
N VAL A 943 9.35 38.90 6.02
CA VAL A 943 9.09 37.87 5.02
C VAL A 943 9.03 38.49 3.63
N LEU A 944 9.85 37.97 2.70
CA LEU A 944 9.69 38.18 1.27
C LEU A 944 8.72 37.13 0.73
N GLU A 945 7.53 37.56 0.29
CA GLU A 945 6.49 36.65 -0.20
C GLU A 945 6.61 36.42 -1.70
N LEU A 946 6.42 35.17 -2.13
CA LEU A 946 6.44 34.73 -3.52
C LEU A 946 5.10 34.04 -3.82
N GLN A 947 4.33 34.57 -4.77
CA GLN A 947 3.08 34.00 -5.26
C GLN A 947 3.27 33.62 -6.73
N LEU A 948 3.22 32.33 -7.02
CA LEU A 948 3.50 31.77 -8.33
C LEU A 948 2.24 31.17 -8.94
N ASP A 949 1.87 31.65 -10.11
CA ASP A 949 0.85 31.06 -10.96
C ASP A 949 1.52 30.42 -12.18
N ILE A 950 1.17 29.17 -12.49
CA ILE A 950 1.60 28.49 -13.71
C ILE A 950 0.37 27.99 -14.45
N ASP A 951 0.24 28.38 -15.72
CA ASP A 951 -0.73 27.78 -16.64
C ASP A 951 -0.09 26.59 -17.36
N TYR A 952 -0.41 25.39 -16.90
CA TYR A 952 -0.08 24.13 -17.55
C TYR A 952 -1.01 23.91 -18.75
N GLY A 953 -0.70 24.58 -19.85
CA GLY A 953 -1.42 24.48 -21.12
C GLY A 953 -1.49 23.05 -21.69
N ARG A 954 -2.30 22.86 -22.74
CA ARG A 954 -2.52 21.54 -23.36
C ARG A 954 -1.20 20.95 -23.89
N GLY A 955 -0.79 19.80 -23.35
CA GLY A 955 0.45 19.12 -23.75
C GLY A 955 1.71 19.58 -23.01
N ALA A 956 1.57 20.24 -21.85
CA ALA A 956 2.66 20.36 -20.90
C ALA A 956 3.19 18.96 -20.53
N ILE A 957 4.52 18.80 -20.53
CA ILE A 957 5.21 17.53 -20.31
C ILE A 957 6.07 17.52 -19.04
N PHE A 958 5.93 18.53 -18.18
CA PHE A 958 6.45 18.46 -16.82
C PHE A 958 5.82 17.24 -16.14
N GLY A 959 6.65 16.23 -15.91
CA GLY A 959 6.21 15.00 -15.30
C GLY A 959 5.51 13.96 -16.19
N TYR A 960 5.68 13.96 -17.52
CA TYR A 960 5.03 12.95 -18.36
C TYR A 960 5.63 11.55 -18.15
N LYS A 961 4.80 10.59 -17.68
CA LYS A 961 5.11 9.15 -17.51
C LYS A 961 6.33 8.85 -16.63
N GLY A 962 6.63 9.69 -15.64
CA GLY A 962 7.78 9.46 -14.74
C GLY A 962 9.13 9.41 -15.47
N GLN A 963 9.26 10.08 -16.63
CA GLN A 963 10.53 10.12 -17.33
C GLN A 963 11.60 10.81 -16.46
N PRO A 964 12.82 10.22 -16.35
CA PRO A 964 13.91 10.84 -15.62
C PRO A 964 14.19 12.28 -16.11
N GLY A 965 14.39 13.20 -15.18
CA GLY A 965 14.70 14.60 -15.49
C GLY A 965 13.49 15.50 -15.82
N THR A 966 12.26 15.02 -15.63
CA THR A 966 11.03 15.83 -15.87
C THR A 966 10.60 16.71 -14.70
N LEU A 967 11.44 16.80 -13.67
CA LEU A 967 11.18 17.52 -12.44
C LEU A 967 11.35 19.04 -12.64
N LEU A 968 10.24 19.77 -12.57
CA LEU A 968 10.21 21.23 -12.56
C LEU A 968 10.48 21.73 -11.14
N ARG A 969 11.54 22.53 -11.01
CA ARG A 969 12.03 23.07 -9.73
C ARG A 969 12.10 24.58 -9.78
N TYR A 970 11.76 25.25 -8.69
CA TYR A 970 12.16 26.64 -8.46
C TYR A 970 13.38 26.64 -7.53
N VAL A 971 14.55 26.90 -8.09
CA VAL A 971 15.85 26.83 -7.41
C VAL A 971 16.15 28.16 -6.74
N LEU A 972 16.64 28.08 -5.50
CA LEU A 972 17.08 29.17 -4.65
C LEU A 972 18.57 28.93 -4.32
N PRO A 973 19.51 29.74 -4.86
CA PRO A 973 20.95 29.50 -4.73
C PRO A 973 21.48 30.01 -3.39
N PHE A 974 21.02 29.44 -2.28
CA PHE A 974 21.50 29.80 -0.95
C PHE A 974 22.96 29.39 -0.76
N ALA A 975 23.65 30.08 0.17
CA ALA A 975 25.01 29.74 0.56
C ALA A 975 25.13 28.27 1.03
N ALA A 976 26.29 27.66 0.76
CA ALA A 976 26.56 26.29 1.17
C ALA A 976 26.78 26.17 2.69
N GLY A 977 26.69 24.94 3.21
CA GLY A 977 27.05 24.63 4.60
C GLY A 977 25.96 24.85 5.66
N ALA A 978 24.71 25.08 5.24
CA ALA A 978 23.58 25.15 6.17
C ALA A 978 23.22 23.77 6.76
N VAL A 979 22.81 23.76 8.03
CA VAL A 979 22.07 22.65 8.64
C VAL A 979 20.61 22.77 8.20
N ARG A 980 20.07 21.71 7.61
CA ARG A 980 18.68 21.69 7.13
C ARG A 980 17.77 21.21 8.26
N ARG A 981 16.68 21.94 8.49
CA ARG A 981 15.66 21.58 9.47
C ARG A 981 14.28 21.62 8.84
N LEU A 982 13.46 20.63 9.11
CA LEU A 982 12.13 20.45 8.54
C LEU A 982 11.08 20.64 9.63
N ASN A 983 10.08 21.45 9.35
CA ASN A 983 8.86 21.44 10.15
C ASN A 983 8.01 20.22 9.76
N LEU A 984 7.96 19.23 10.64
CA LEU A 984 7.09 18.05 10.53
C LEU A 984 6.12 18.07 11.73
N PRO A 985 5.10 17.19 11.80
CA PRO A 985 4.15 17.22 12.91
C PRO A 985 4.84 17.26 14.29
N PHE A 986 4.45 18.25 15.10
CA PHE A 986 4.85 18.45 16.50
C PHE A 986 6.34 18.75 16.74
N GLY A 987 7.12 19.09 15.70
CA GLY A 987 8.53 19.41 15.91
C GLY A 987 9.25 20.03 14.71
N VAL A 988 10.49 20.40 14.95
CA VAL A 988 11.45 20.81 13.91
C VAL A 988 12.62 19.85 13.98
N TYR A 989 12.91 19.19 12.86
CA TYR A 989 13.81 18.05 12.80
C TYR A 989 14.96 18.32 11.84
N GLU A 990 16.19 18.07 12.27
CA GLU A 990 17.32 18.06 11.33
C GLU A 990 17.16 16.93 10.31
N SER A 991 17.47 17.23 9.05
CA SER A 991 17.37 16.27 7.96
C SER A 991 18.55 16.37 7.00
N LYS A 992 18.94 15.24 6.45
CA LYS A 992 19.94 15.07 5.39
C LYS A 992 19.31 14.50 4.12
N THR A 993 17.99 14.35 4.10
CA THR A 993 17.25 13.82 2.95
C THR A 993 17.27 14.84 1.81
N ASP A 994 17.51 14.36 0.59
CA ASP A 994 17.61 15.21 -0.60
C ASP A 994 16.26 15.63 -1.17
N SER A 995 15.17 14.92 -0.87
CA SER A 995 13.82 15.32 -1.30
C SER A 995 12.80 15.09 -0.18
N PRO A 996 12.87 15.86 0.92
CA PRO A 996 11.93 15.70 2.02
C PRO A 996 10.62 16.45 1.76
N VAL A 997 9.65 16.19 2.63
CA VAL A 997 8.46 17.03 2.80
C VAL A 997 8.61 17.93 4.03
N ALA A 998 7.93 19.08 4.02
CA ALA A 998 7.78 19.94 5.19
C ALA A 998 6.38 20.56 5.23
N LEU A 999 5.80 20.69 6.43
CA LEU A 999 4.44 21.20 6.61
C LEU A 999 4.33 22.69 6.32
N ASP A 1000 4.82 23.54 7.24
CA ASP A 1000 4.69 24.99 7.10
C ASP A 1000 5.99 25.66 6.65
N PHE A 1001 7.16 25.07 6.97
CA PHE A 1001 8.46 25.60 6.57
C PHE A 1001 9.61 24.58 6.61
N ALA A 1002 10.69 24.90 5.90
CA ALA A 1002 12.01 24.33 6.12
C ALA A 1002 13.03 25.44 6.37
N GLU A 1003 13.98 25.20 7.27
CA GLU A 1003 15.02 26.15 7.66
C GLU A 1003 16.39 25.69 7.14
N LEU A 1004 17.15 26.63 6.61
CA LEU A 1004 18.59 26.54 6.40
C LEU A 1004 19.28 27.36 7.49
N ALA A 1005 19.77 26.67 8.51
CA ALA A 1005 20.42 27.27 9.67
C ALA A 1005 21.94 27.32 9.46
N TYR A 1006 22.53 28.50 9.56
CA TYR A 1006 23.98 28.71 9.62
C TYR A 1006 24.41 28.98 11.07
N THR A 1007 25.63 29.49 11.28
CA THR A 1007 26.19 29.66 12.63
C THR A 1007 25.47 30.75 13.43
N ASP A 1008 25.17 31.89 12.82
CA ASP A 1008 24.61 33.08 13.48
C ASP A 1008 23.41 33.71 12.73
N HIS A 1009 22.96 33.07 11.66
CA HIS A 1009 21.85 33.49 10.82
C HIS A 1009 21.20 32.27 10.15
N GLY A 1010 20.07 32.48 9.51
CA GLY A 1010 19.38 31.44 8.76
C GLY A 1010 18.36 32.02 7.79
N VAL A 1011 17.77 31.12 7.02
CA VAL A 1011 16.61 31.43 6.19
C VAL A 1011 15.58 30.32 6.32
N ALA A 1012 14.36 30.68 6.71
CA ALA A 1012 13.22 29.79 6.68
C ALA A 1012 12.45 29.98 5.36
N LEU A 1013 12.31 28.89 4.61
CA LEU A 1013 11.43 28.77 3.45
C LEU A 1013 10.05 28.37 3.94
N LEU A 1014 9.15 29.34 4.00
CA LEU A 1014 7.74 29.18 4.38
C LEU A 1014 6.92 28.73 3.17
N ASN A 1015 5.88 27.93 3.41
CA ASN A 1015 4.93 27.53 2.37
C ASN A 1015 3.49 27.44 2.93
N ASP A 1016 2.48 27.41 2.05
CA ASP A 1016 1.07 27.34 2.43
C ASP A 1016 0.43 25.95 2.22
N GLY A 1017 1.23 24.88 2.28
CA GLY A 1017 0.84 23.50 1.99
C GLY A 1017 1.41 22.99 0.67
N VAL A 1018 2.60 23.46 0.30
CA VAL A 1018 3.41 22.99 -0.82
C VAL A 1018 4.63 22.29 -0.23
N PRO A 1019 4.50 21.01 0.16
CA PRO A 1019 5.49 20.36 1.01
C PRO A 1019 6.76 19.93 0.27
N GLY A 1020 6.75 19.91 -1.06
CA GLY A 1020 7.84 19.35 -1.86
C GLY A 1020 9.11 20.20 -1.85
N LEU A 1021 10.19 19.65 -1.31
CA LEU A 1021 11.51 20.28 -1.29
C LEU A 1021 12.55 19.38 -1.95
N HIS A 1022 13.61 20.00 -2.45
CA HIS A 1022 14.76 19.29 -2.97
C HIS A 1022 16.05 20.00 -2.62
N PHE A 1023 16.99 19.22 -2.15
CA PHE A 1023 18.31 19.64 -1.74
C PHE A 1023 19.34 18.82 -2.51
N ALA A 1024 20.20 19.43 -3.32
CA ALA A 1024 21.22 18.73 -4.09
C ALA A 1024 22.51 19.54 -4.16
N GLN A 1025 23.63 18.99 -3.65
CA GLN A 1025 24.96 19.62 -3.75
C GLN A 1025 24.95 21.13 -3.44
N ASP A 1026 24.30 21.51 -2.33
CA ASP A 1026 24.07 22.88 -1.83
C ASP A 1026 22.98 23.71 -2.54
N ASP A 1027 22.32 23.20 -3.58
CA ASP A 1027 21.10 23.80 -4.13
C ASP A 1027 19.88 23.48 -3.25
N VAL A 1028 19.03 24.48 -3.05
CA VAL A 1028 17.71 24.31 -2.44
C VAL A 1028 16.67 24.65 -3.48
N ALA A 1029 15.67 23.80 -3.61
CA ALA A 1029 14.60 24.00 -4.56
C ALA A 1029 13.25 23.62 -3.99
N ILE A 1030 12.23 24.34 -4.41
CA ILE A 1030 10.86 23.91 -4.25
C ILE A 1030 10.52 23.00 -5.43
N LEU A 1031 9.95 21.84 -5.12
CA LEU A 1031 9.47 20.91 -6.12
C LEU A 1031 8.08 21.32 -6.57
N ILE A 1032 7.99 21.80 -7.81
CA ILE A 1032 6.73 22.27 -8.37
C ILE A 1032 5.95 21.09 -8.98
N SER A 1033 6.62 20.23 -9.75
CA SER A 1033 6.02 19.03 -10.36
C SER A 1033 7.10 18.03 -10.80
N ASP A 1034 6.90 16.74 -10.55
CA ASP A 1034 7.87 15.64 -10.83
C ASP A 1034 7.28 14.45 -11.61
N GLY A 1035 5.97 14.47 -11.87
CA GLY A 1035 5.34 13.56 -12.81
C GLY A 1035 4.69 12.32 -12.26
N PHE A 1036 3.38 12.44 -12.05
CA PHE A 1036 2.32 11.60 -12.59
C PHE A 1036 1.10 11.72 -11.68
N PRO A 1037 -0.06 12.23 -12.14
CA PRO A 1037 -0.43 12.58 -13.51
C PRO A 1037 0.20 13.89 -14.02
N PRO A 1038 0.16 14.18 -15.33
CA PRO A 1038 0.50 15.49 -15.87
C PRO A 1038 -0.47 16.56 -15.37
N LEU A 1039 0.06 17.67 -14.85
CA LEU A 1039 -0.75 18.83 -14.46
C LEU A 1039 -1.38 19.53 -15.68
N ARG A 1040 -2.56 20.13 -15.47
CA ARG A 1040 -3.29 20.92 -16.46
C ARG A 1040 -3.93 22.14 -15.82
N GLY A 1041 -4.10 23.19 -16.61
CA GLY A 1041 -4.75 24.43 -16.19
C GLY A 1041 -3.85 25.28 -15.28
N VAL A 1042 -4.46 26.25 -14.62
CA VAL A 1042 -3.76 27.18 -13.73
C VAL A 1042 -3.58 26.56 -12.35
N HIS A 1043 -2.33 26.51 -11.91
CA HIS A 1043 -1.96 26.10 -10.56
C HIS A 1043 -1.29 27.27 -9.85
N HIS A 1044 -1.66 27.44 -8.60
CA HIS A 1044 -1.14 28.48 -7.73
C HIS A 1044 -0.13 27.87 -6.77
N TYR A 1045 0.85 28.63 -6.31
CA TYR A 1045 1.78 28.22 -5.25
C TYR A 1045 2.17 29.46 -4.45
N ARG A 1046 2.31 29.34 -3.13
CA ARG A 1046 2.74 30.45 -2.29
C ARG A 1046 3.86 30.04 -1.36
N PHE A 1047 4.90 30.86 -1.35
CA PHE A 1047 6.10 30.69 -0.55
C PHE A 1047 6.48 31.98 0.15
N GLY A 1048 7.31 31.87 1.17
CA GLY A 1048 7.93 33.00 1.83
C GLY A 1048 9.38 32.71 2.14
N LEU A 1049 10.24 33.71 2.00
CA LEU A 1049 11.61 33.66 2.52
C LEU A 1049 11.66 34.53 3.76
N LEU A 1050 12.01 33.93 4.89
CA LEU A 1050 12.22 34.60 6.16
C LEU A 1050 13.71 34.54 6.52
N PRO A 1051 14.52 35.53 6.12
CA PRO A 1051 15.84 35.76 6.70
C PRO A 1051 15.71 36.03 8.20
N HIS A 1052 16.59 35.43 9.00
CA HIS A 1052 16.65 35.69 10.42
C HIS A 1052 18.09 35.66 10.94
N ARG A 1053 18.30 36.33 12.07
CA ARG A 1053 19.54 36.28 12.84
C ARG A 1053 19.36 35.34 14.03
N GLY A 1054 20.33 34.47 14.27
CA GLY A 1054 20.25 33.44 15.30
C GLY A 1054 19.26 32.34 14.90
N ASP A 1055 18.44 31.92 15.86
CA ASP A 1055 17.38 30.93 15.64
C ASP A 1055 16.18 31.57 14.92
N TRP A 1056 15.35 30.76 14.27
CA TRP A 1056 14.16 31.22 13.54
C TRP A 1056 13.00 31.65 14.47
N ARG A 1057 13.07 31.22 15.74
CA ARG A 1057 12.15 31.57 16.84
C ARG A 1057 12.51 32.91 17.45
#